data_AF-A0A662A4K8-F1
#
_entry.id   AF-A0A662A4K8-F1
#
_cell.length_a   1.000
_cell.length_b   1.000
_cell.length_c   1.000
_cell.angle_alpha   90.00
_cell.angle_beta   90.00
_cell.angle_gamma   90.00
#
_symmetry.space_group_name_H-M   'P 1'
#
loop_
_entity.id
_entity.type
_entity.pdbx_description
1 polymer ?
#
loop_
_entity_poly.entity_id
_entity_poly.type
_entity_poly.pdbx_seq_one_letter_code
_entity_poly.pdbx_strand_id
1 'polypeptide(L)'
;KQDDVLNKLKEIEESLYDSPKENFIQLKQIYEQSSKTVNESAQADVLYKTGEMFKKLGKYQEAVKLLNIALQVFEKQSDTIKIIHCYYYLGESYLRMNDFEKSVKYFSLAYNASADIDNKKIHYNTAAHIGRINNELGNYDKALKYLFIALDGYKKEKNNSNLAGAYSNIGISYNDVGYYDKSIEYHLKAAEICIMLKSVDTLASVYLNLGVTYQNSNNYESALDYFFKSLKISKKLNLSKRIPYCLNNIGEVYELQEKFDSALEYYSQAFEKLPENDKYPKASILFNLSKVYFHKKDYDNVFKYLDEAIFLAEELNVKKMKLGIYEGAKDIYFKLANFEKAFEYQQKYYNLRLTVLNTETAKQIAEIQSKQMYFSEDLIGKEVIQEFPEIIGNSDEMKEIFSIINMVGEHNVNVLITGPTGSGKELVAKAIHKNYKEDSPFVAINCSAIPEHLLESELFGYAKGAFTGAIKDKKGKIESANYGTLFLDEIGDMPLALQSKILRIIQERVISPVGSTKTIPVSIRVISATNKNLQDSIKSGEFRQDLFFRLNVINIKIPALKDRKIDIPLLANHFVRKFNKKFNKNIKGISADSLNYIMMLSWEGNVRELENVIEKAILLCGQEVLHIELFTDIADKKTDNIFEKIPLKWSEYKSHKNKIIDKLDAAYVKQLLSSVDDNVREASKNGGLERAQIYRLLKKDKANK
;
A
#
# COMPACT_ATOMS: atom_id res chain seq x y z
N LYS A 1 32.48 -56.89 -18.41
CA LYS A 1 32.00 -56.35 -17.10
C LYS A 1 31.64 -54.86 -17.19
N GLN A 2 32.56 -53.95 -17.53
CA GLN A 2 32.24 -52.52 -17.66
C GLN A 2 31.37 -52.21 -18.88
N ASP A 3 31.71 -52.78 -20.04
CA ASP A 3 30.88 -52.65 -21.25
C ASP A 3 29.47 -53.23 -21.05
N ASP A 4 29.33 -54.29 -20.25
CA ASP A 4 28.01 -54.86 -19.90
C ASP A 4 27.16 -53.88 -19.09
N VAL A 5 27.76 -53.14 -18.14
CA VAL A 5 27.04 -52.14 -17.34
C VAL A 5 26.65 -50.92 -18.17
N LEU A 6 27.54 -50.45 -19.05
CA LEU A 6 27.25 -49.34 -19.96
C LEU A 6 26.21 -49.71 -21.02
N ASN A 7 26.23 -50.95 -21.53
CA ASN A 7 25.21 -51.45 -22.45
C ASN A 7 23.85 -51.57 -21.75
N LYS A 8 23.83 -52.07 -20.52
CA LYS A 8 22.59 -52.10 -19.71
C LYS A 8 22.03 -50.70 -19.45
N LEU A 9 22.88 -49.71 -19.23
CA LEU A 9 22.45 -48.31 -19.12
C LEU A 9 21.85 -47.77 -20.43
N LYS A 10 22.36 -48.20 -21.60
CA LYS A 10 21.75 -47.84 -22.90
C LYS A 10 20.36 -48.48 -23.06
N GLU A 11 20.20 -49.76 -22.71
CA GLU A 11 18.90 -50.44 -22.75
C GLU A 11 17.86 -49.75 -21.86
N ILE A 12 18.27 -49.33 -20.64
CA ILE A 12 17.41 -48.57 -19.73
C ILE A 12 17.13 -47.17 -20.31
N GLU A 13 18.08 -46.55 -21.02
CA GLU A 13 17.87 -45.24 -21.66
C GLU A 13 16.85 -45.31 -22.79
N GLU A 14 16.86 -46.36 -23.59
CA GLU A 14 15.90 -46.58 -24.68
C GLU A 14 14.48 -46.81 -24.15
N SER A 15 14.34 -47.53 -23.04
CA SER A 15 13.06 -47.84 -22.40
C SER A 15 12.67 -46.89 -21.26
N LEU A 16 13.39 -45.76 -21.10
CA LEU A 16 13.39 -44.96 -19.86
C LEU A 16 11.98 -44.52 -19.44
N TYR A 17 11.15 -44.15 -20.43
CA TYR A 17 9.81 -43.63 -20.22
C TYR A 17 8.71 -44.70 -20.25
N ASP A 18 9.02 -45.92 -20.72
CA ASP A 18 8.06 -47.02 -20.82
C ASP A 18 7.77 -47.65 -19.45
N SER A 19 8.83 -47.84 -18.64
CA SER A 19 8.74 -48.37 -17.27
C SER A 19 9.49 -47.50 -16.23
N PRO A 20 9.04 -46.26 -15.94
CA PRO A 20 9.81 -45.29 -15.13
C PRO A 20 10.14 -45.78 -13.72
N LYS A 21 9.21 -46.52 -13.08
CA LYS A 21 9.40 -47.07 -11.72
C LYS A 21 10.43 -48.21 -11.69
N GLU A 22 10.36 -49.12 -12.66
CA GLU A 22 11.29 -50.25 -12.76
C GLU A 22 12.68 -49.76 -13.13
N ASN A 23 12.77 -48.83 -14.09
CA ASN A 23 14.02 -48.21 -14.50
C ASN A 23 14.68 -47.45 -13.34
N PHE A 24 13.91 -46.77 -12.50
CA PHE A 24 14.44 -46.15 -11.28
C PHE A 24 15.08 -47.18 -10.33
N ILE A 25 14.43 -48.32 -10.11
CA ILE A 25 14.97 -49.40 -9.25
C ILE A 25 16.26 -49.98 -9.87
N GLN A 26 16.25 -50.26 -11.17
CA GLN A 26 17.41 -50.79 -11.88
C GLN A 26 18.61 -49.84 -11.84
N LEU A 27 18.37 -48.54 -12.05
CA LEU A 27 19.41 -47.51 -11.94
C LEU A 27 20.01 -47.44 -10.53
N LYS A 28 19.18 -47.58 -9.49
CA LYS A 28 19.66 -47.61 -8.10
C LYS A 28 20.53 -48.85 -7.83
N GLN A 29 20.15 -50.02 -8.36
CA GLN A 29 20.95 -51.23 -8.26
C GLN A 29 22.29 -51.11 -9.00
N ILE A 30 22.29 -50.53 -10.20
CA ILE A 30 23.52 -50.26 -10.97
C ILE A 30 24.46 -49.33 -10.20
N TYR A 31 23.92 -48.28 -9.58
CA TYR A 31 24.68 -47.38 -8.70
C TYR A 31 25.28 -48.10 -7.49
N GLU A 32 24.48 -48.90 -6.77
CA GLU A 32 24.97 -49.64 -5.60
C GLU A 32 26.06 -50.66 -5.98
N GLN A 33 25.97 -51.27 -7.16
CA GLN A 33 26.98 -52.20 -7.67
C GLN A 33 28.25 -51.47 -8.14
N SER A 34 28.13 -50.28 -8.75
CA SER A 34 29.28 -49.49 -9.21
C SER A 34 30.07 -48.85 -8.07
N SER A 35 29.48 -48.71 -6.88
CA SER A 35 30.21 -48.31 -5.67
C SER A 35 31.30 -49.30 -5.24
N LYS A 36 31.29 -50.53 -5.77
CA LYS A 36 32.24 -51.61 -5.47
C LYS A 36 33.36 -51.76 -6.51
N THR A 37 33.41 -50.90 -7.52
CA THR A 37 34.41 -50.98 -8.60
C THR A 37 35.73 -50.32 -8.19
N VAL A 38 36.88 -50.94 -8.50
CA VAL A 38 38.21 -50.43 -8.11
C VAL A 38 38.70 -49.29 -9.02
N ASN A 39 38.18 -49.17 -10.25
CA ASN A 39 38.58 -48.14 -11.20
C ASN A 39 37.70 -46.88 -11.05
N GLU A 40 38.28 -45.81 -10.49
CA GLU A 40 37.60 -44.53 -10.27
C GLU A 40 37.07 -43.90 -11.57
N SER A 41 37.79 -44.03 -12.69
CA SER A 41 37.38 -43.48 -13.99
C SER A 41 36.13 -44.17 -14.52
N ALA A 42 36.14 -45.50 -14.50
CA ALA A 42 35.02 -46.33 -14.94
C ALA A 42 33.77 -46.08 -14.10
N GLN A 43 33.98 -45.91 -12.79
CA GLN A 43 32.92 -45.58 -11.85
C GLN A 43 32.31 -44.20 -12.16
N ALA A 44 33.14 -43.19 -12.46
CA ALA A 44 32.67 -41.85 -12.79
C ALA A 44 31.77 -41.81 -14.03
N ASP A 45 32.08 -42.59 -15.08
CA ASP A 45 31.24 -42.69 -16.28
C ASP A 45 29.86 -43.30 -16.01
N VAL A 46 29.82 -44.37 -15.18
CA VAL A 46 28.56 -44.98 -14.74
C VAL A 46 27.75 -44.00 -13.90
N LEU A 47 28.39 -43.27 -12.98
CA LEU A 47 27.74 -42.29 -12.12
C LEU A 47 27.16 -41.12 -12.93
N TYR A 48 27.94 -40.60 -13.88
CA TYR A 48 27.53 -39.55 -14.80
C TYR A 48 26.28 -39.95 -15.58
N LYS A 49 26.31 -41.12 -16.23
CA LYS A 49 25.18 -41.60 -17.04
C LYS A 49 23.95 -41.90 -16.18
N THR A 50 24.14 -42.53 -15.02
CA THR A 50 23.05 -42.77 -14.05
C THR A 50 22.44 -41.45 -13.56
N GLY A 51 23.26 -40.44 -13.27
CA GLY A 51 22.82 -39.10 -12.88
C GLY A 51 22.01 -38.40 -13.96
N GLU A 52 22.44 -38.49 -15.23
CA GLU A 52 21.68 -37.99 -16.39
C GLU A 52 20.28 -38.63 -16.44
N MET A 53 20.20 -39.95 -16.22
CA MET A 53 18.94 -40.69 -16.27
C MET A 53 18.02 -40.39 -15.09
N PHE A 54 18.56 -40.24 -13.87
CA PHE A 54 17.78 -39.77 -12.73
C PHE A 54 17.21 -38.38 -12.97
N LYS A 55 17.96 -37.46 -13.58
CA LYS A 55 17.44 -36.15 -13.99
C LYS A 55 16.28 -36.30 -14.99
N LYS A 56 16.41 -37.16 -16.01
CA LYS A 56 15.34 -37.43 -16.99
C LYS A 56 14.07 -38.02 -16.34
N LEU A 57 14.22 -38.80 -15.27
CA LEU A 57 13.13 -39.35 -14.45
C LEU A 57 12.57 -38.38 -13.39
N GLY A 58 13.09 -37.15 -13.31
CA GLY A 58 12.66 -36.15 -12.32
C GLY A 58 13.21 -36.36 -10.90
N LYS A 59 14.22 -37.23 -10.74
CA LYS A 59 14.91 -37.54 -9.48
C LYS A 59 16.13 -36.65 -9.31
N TYR A 60 15.87 -35.35 -9.16
CA TYR A 60 16.89 -34.31 -9.24
C TYR A 60 17.88 -34.34 -8.06
N GLN A 61 17.44 -34.72 -6.86
CA GLN A 61 18.33 -34.82 -5.70
C GLN A 61 19.33 -35.96 -5.86
N GLU A 62 18.86 -37.11 -6.34
CA GLU A 62 19.70 -38.27 -6.65
C GLU A 62 20.65 -37.95 -7.81
N ALA A 63 20.16 -37.29 -8.87
CA ALA A 63 21.00 -36.83 -9.97
C ALA A 63 22.15 -35.93 -9.50
N VAL A 64 21.85 -34.92 -8.66
CA VAL A 64 22.86 -34.01 -8.11
C VAL A 64 23.93 -34.74 -7.30
N LYS A 65 23.54 -35.73 -6.48
CA LYS A 65 24.51 -36.52 -5.69
C LYS A 65 25.49 -37.25 -6.62
N LEU A 66 24.98 -37.96 -7.63
CA LEU A 66 25.82 -38.74 -8.54
C LEU A 66 26.70 -37.86 -9.43
N LEU A 67 26.13 -36.77 -9.97
CA LEU A 67 26.83 -35.85 -10.86
C LEU A 67 27.98 -35.12 -10.14
N ASN A 68 27.84 -34.77 -8.86
CA ASN A 68 28.93 -34.17 -8.09
C ASN A 68 30.10 -35.15 -7.87
N ILE A 69 29.82 -36.42 -7.61
CA ILE A 69 30.88 -37.44 -7.44
C ILE A 69 31.61 -37.65 -8.78
N ALA A 70 30.86 -37.78 -9.88
CA ALA A 70 31.45 -37.92 -11.21
C ALA A 70 32.30 -36.70 -11.60
N LEU A 71 31.80 -35.49 -11.31
CA LEU A 71 32.50 -34.23 -11.60
C LEU A 71 33.88 -34.17 -10.94
N GLN A 72 34.00 -34.55 -9.65
CA GLN A 72 35.30 -34.54 -8.95
C GLN A 72 36.35 -35.44 -9.62
N VAL A 73 35.92 -36.57 -10.18
CA VAL A 73 36.83 -37.48 -10.89
C VAL A 73 37.21 -36.88 -12.25
N PHE A 74 36.25 -36.34 -13.00
CA PHE A 74 36.53 -35.72 -14.30
C PHE A 74 37.41 -34.47 -14.19
N GLU A 75 37.28 -33.69 -13.13
CA GLU A 75 38.17 -32.56 -12.82
C GLU A 75 39.61 -33.03 -12.61
N LYS A 76 39.83 -34.11 -11.83
CA LYS A 76 41.16 -34.72 -11.66
C LYS A 76 41.74 -35.22 -12.99
N GLN A 77 40.88 -35.70 -13.88
CA GLN A 77 41.27 -36.21 -15.20
C GLN A 77 41.40 -35.13 -16.27
N SER A 78 40.99 -33.89 -15.97
CA SER A 78 40.90 -32.79 -16.94
C SER A 78 40.02 -33.11 -18.17
N ASP A 79 39.00 -33.96 -18.02
CA ASP A 79 38.03 -34.28 -19.09
C ASP A 79 37.05 -33.11 -19.28
N THR A 80 37.47 -32.15 -20.11
CA THR A 80 36.78 -30.87 -20.30
C THR A 80 35.33 -31.04 -20.77
N ILE A 81 35.07 -32.00 -21.66
CA ILE A 81 33.73 -32.22 -22.22
C ILE A 81 32.78 -32.75 -21.14
N LYS A 82 33.21 -33.76 -20.37
CA LYS A 82 32.37 -34.33 -19.31
C LYS A 82 32.16 -33.36 -18.14
N ILE A 83 33.18 -32.55 -17.81
CA ILE A 83 33.05 -31.46 -16.81
C ILE A 83 31.93 -30.50 -17.22
N ILE A 84 31.91 -30.05 -18.48
CA ILE A 84 30.87 -29.14 -18.99
C ILE A 84 29.48 -29.75 -18.94
N HIS A 85 29.36 -31.04 -19.32
CA HIS A 85 28.09 -31.74 -19.24
C HIS A 85 27.61 -31.90 -17.79
N CYS A 86 28.51 -32.22 -16.85
CA CYS A 86 28.21 -32.25 -15.43
C CYS A 86 27.69 -30.89 -14.94
N TYR A 87 28.39 -29.79 -15.26
CA TYR A 87 27.91 -28.45 -14.92
C TYR A 87 26.53 -28.15 -15.51
N TYR A 88 26.31 -28.49 -16.78
CA TYR A 88 25.01 -28.30 -17.44
C TYR A 88 23.88 -29.07 -16.74
N TYR A 89 24.07 -30.36 -16.46
CA TYR A 89 23.06 -31.20 -15.82
C TYR A 89 22.83 -30.86 -14.34
N LEU A 90 23.88 -30.44 -13.62
CA LEU A 90 23.74 -29.88 -12.28
C LEU A 90 22.90 -28.60 -12.32
N GLY A 91 23.18 -27.69 -13.27
CA GLY A 91 22.42 -26.46 -13.50
C GLY A 91 20.93 -26.73 -13.74
N GLU A 92 20.60 -27.68 -14.63
CA GLU A 92 19.21 -28.10 -14.90
C GLU A 92 18.54 -28.74 -13.68
N SER A 93 19.27 -29.56 -12.92
CA SER A 93 18.73 -30.23 -11.74
C SER A 93 18.40 -29.25 -10.63
N TYR A 94 19.30 -28.29 -10.35
CA TYR A 94 19.03 -27.21 -9.39
C TYR A 94 17.90 -26.29 -9.85
N LEU A 95 17.80 -26.00 -11.16
CA LEU A 95 16.68 -25.23 -11.72
C LEU A 95 15.34 -25.90 -11.42
N ARG A 96 15.25 -27.23 -11.60
CA ARG A 96 14.03 -28.00 -11.35
C ARG A 96 13.68 -28.14 -9.87
N MET A 97 14.66 -27.94 -8.99
CA MET A 97 14.46 -27.86 -7.54
C MET A 97 14.24 -26.42 -7.04
N ASN A 98 14.10 -25.43 -7.95
CA ASN A 98 13.97 -24.00 -7.65
C ASN A 98 15.15 -23.38 -6.88
N ASP A 99 16.34 -24.00 -6.90
CA ASP A 99 17.58 -23.44 -6.36
C ASP A 99 18.27 -22.60 -7.44
N PHE A 100 17.74 -21.38 -7.66
CA PHE A 100 18.19 -20.49 -8.73
C PHE A 100 19.65 -20.06 -8.57
N GLU A 101 20.14 -19.90 -7.33
CA GLU A 101 21.53 -19.49 -7.07
C GLU A 101 22.51 -20.55 -7.54
N LYS A 102 22.33 -21.81 -7.10
CA LYS A 102 23.19 -22.91 -7.57
C LYS A 102 22.99 -23.18 -9.05
N SER A 103 21.77 -23.06 -9.55
CA SER A 103 21.49 -23.24 -10.98
C SER A 103 22.28 -22.23 -11.83
N VAL A 104 22.23 -20.94 -11.51
CA VAL A 104 23.01 -19.90 -12.21
C VAL A 104 24.50 -20.13 -12.09
N LYS A 105 24.99 -20.52 -10.90
CA LYS A 105 26.40 -20.86 -10.68
C LYS A 105 26.87 -21.94 -11.66
N TYR A 106 26.17 -23.08 -11.70
CA TYR A 106 26.55 -24.20 -12.56
C TYR A 106 26.36 -23.89 -14.05
N PHE A 107 25.31 -23.18 -14.43
CA PHE A 107 25.16 -22.74 -15.82
C PHE A 107 26.24 -21.75 -16.24
N SER A 108 26.70 -20.86 -15.36
CA SER A 108 27.81 -19.94 -15.64
C SER A 108 29.14 -20.68 -15.80
N LEU A 109 29.39 -21.69 -14.99
CA LEU A 109 30.56 -22.59 -15.15
C LEU A 109 30.51 -23.31 -16.51
N ALA A 110 29.36 -23.89 -16.87
CA ALA A 110 29.17 -24.53 -18.17
C ALA A 110 29.31 -23.55 -19.35
N TYR A 111 28.74 -22.35 -19.23
CA TYR A 111 28.78 -21.30 -20.25
C TYR A 111 30.22 -20.86 -20.54
N ASN A 112 31.00 -20.59 -19.49
CA ASN A 112 32.39 -20.16 -19.62
C ASN A 112 33.27 -21.27 -20.20
N ALA A 113 33.14 -22.51 -19.70
CA ALA A 113 33.97 -23.62 -20.15
C ALA A 113 33.63 -24.08 -21.59
N SER A 114 32.42 -23.82 -22.08
CA SER A 114 31.99 -24.15 -23.44
C SER A 114 32.25 -23.07 -24.50
N ALA A 115 32.85 -21.93 -24.12
CA ALA A 115 33.06 -20.79 -25.03
C ALA A 115 33.98 -21.13 -26.22
N ASP A 116 35.00 -21.95 -25.98
CA ASP A 116 36.07 -22.26 -26.94
C ASP A 116 35.97 -23.67 -27.53
N ILE A 117 34.88 -24.39 -27.25
CA ILE A 117 34.63 -25.72 -27.84
C ILE A 117 33.99 -25.54 -29.21
N ASP A 118 34.40 -26.37 -30.17
CA ASP A 118 33.86 -26.36 -31.54
C ASP A 118 32.33 -26.51 -31.57
N ASN A 119 31.78 -27.42 -30.75
CA ASN A 119 30.34 -27.60 -30.59
C ASN A 119 29.76 -26.66 -29.51
N LYS A 120 29.32 -25.48 -29.94
CA LYS A 120 28.76 -24.43 -29.07
C LYS A 120 27.30 -24.66 -28.64
N LYS A 121 26.71 -25.83 -28.88
CA LYS A 121 25.30 -26.10 -28.50
C LYS A 121 25.05 -25.91 -27.01
N ILE A 122 25.95 -26.42 -26.16
CA ILE A 122 25.84 -26.23 -24.70
C ILE A 122 26.06 -24.76 -24.34
N HIS A 123 26.96 -24.06 -25.02
CA HIS A 123 27.18 -22.63 -24.79
C HIS A 123 25.90 -21.81 -25.02
N TYR A 124 25.16 -22.07 -26.09
CA TYR A 124 23.91 -21.36 -26.37
C TYR A 124 22.76 -21.80 -25.45
N ASN A 125 22.65 -23.09 -25.14
CA ASN A 125 21.65 -23.60 -24.21
C ASN A 125 21.85 -23.04 -22.79
N THR A 126 23.10 -23.00 -22.30
CA THR A 126 23.43 -22.41 -21.00
C THR A 126 23.12 -20.91 -20.99
N ALA A 127 23.44 -20.18 -22.05
CA ALA A 127 23.04 -18.78 -22.19
C ALA A 127 21.51 -18.61 -22.10
N ALA A 128 20.73 -19.45 -22.78
CA ALA A 128 19.27 -19.40 -22.70
C ALA A 128 18.75 -19.64 -21.28
N HIS A 129 19.35 -20.60 -20.55
CA HIS A 129 18.99 -20.86 -19.15
C HIS A 129 19.38 -19.72 -18.22
N ILE A 130 20.59 -19.18 -18.33
CA ILE A 130 21.03 -18.01 -17.56
C ILE A 130 20.10 -16.83 -17.84
N GLY A 131 19.78 -16.59 -19.10
CA GLY A 131 18.86 -15.54 -19.53
C GLY A 131 17.48 -15.67 -18.88
N ARG A 132 16.87 -16.86 -18.96
CA ARG A 132 15.58 -17.16 -18.34
C ARG A 132 15.60 -16.99 -16.82
N ILE A 133 16.61 -17.51 -16.14
CA ILE A 133 16.69 -17.39 -14.67
C ILE A 133 16.88 -15.93 -14.26
N ASN A 134 17.70 -15.17 -14.98
CA ASN A 134 17.86 -13.74 -14.70
C ASN A 134 16.54 -12.97 -14.92
N ASN A 135 15.70 -13.38 -15.87
CA ASN A 135 14.37 -12.80 -16.04
C ASN A 135 13.48 -13.06 -14.80
N GLU A 136 13.44 -14.31 -14.30
CA GLU A 136 12.72 -14.67 -13.06
C GLU A 136 13.23 -13.91 -11.82
N LEU A 137 14.53 -13.59 -11.80
CA LEU A 137 15.18 -12.84 -10.73
C LEU A 137 15.03 -11.31 -10.88
N GLY A 138 14.44 -10.81 -11.96
CA GLY A 138 14.30 -9.36 -12.25
C GLY A 138 15.57 -8.69 -12.78
N ASN A 139 16.60 -9.45 -13.15
CA ASN A 139 17.85 -8.94 -13.74
C ASN A 139 17.73 -8.80 -15.27
N TYR A 140 16.81 -7.95 -15.74
CA TYR A 140 16.39 -7.91 -17.14
C TYR A 140 17.51 -7.59 -18.14
N ASP A 141 18.47 -6.71 -17.80
CA ASP A 141 19.61 -6.41 -18.68
C ASP A 141 20.50 -7.63 -18.91
N LYS A 142 20.79 -8.38 -17.84
CA LYS A 142 21.52 -9.65 -17.93
C LYS A 142 20.69 -10.68 -18.68
N ALA A 143 19.38 -10.75 -18.41
CA ALA A 143 18.48 -11.67 -19.09
C ALA A 143 18.55 -11.47 -20.61
N LEU A 144 18.31 -10.24 -21.09
CA LEU A 144 18.35 -9.89 -22.50
C LEU A 144 19.73 -10.16 -23.11
N LYS A 145 20.83 -9.79 -22.44
CA LYS A 145 22.19 -10.08 -22.91
C LYS A 145 22.38 -11.57 -23.26
N TYR A 146 22.06 -12.45 -22.31
CA TYR A 146 22.25 -13.89 -22.51
C TYR A 146 21.23 -14.50 -23.47
N LEU A 147 19.99 -14.01 -23.47
CA LEU A 147 18.97 -14.47 -24.43
C LEU A 147 19.33 -14.08 -25.87
N PHE A 148 19.94 -12.92 -26.10
CA PHE A 148 20.43 -12.53 -27.43
C PHE A 148 21.61 -13.38 -27.91
N ILE A 149 22.51 -13.78 -27.00
CA ILE A 149 23.59 -14.72 -27.31
C ILE A 149 23.00 -16.07 -27.73
N ALA A 150 22.03 -16.59 -26.98
CA ALA A 150 21.35 -17.83 -27.33
C ALA A 150 20.60 -17.72 -28.67
N LEU A 151 19.91 -16.60 -28.90
CA LEU A 151 19.18 -16.32 -30.15
C LEU A 151 20.11 -16.37 -31.37
N ASP A 152 21.25 -15.68 -31.32
CA ASP A 152 22.24 -15.68 -32.39
C ASP A 152 22.83 -17.07 -32.63
N GLY A 153 23.13 -17.79 -31.54
CA GLY A 153 23.58 -19.17 -31.59
C GLY A 153 22.60 -20.10 -32.29
N TYR A 154 21.32 -20.07 -31.91
CA TYR A 154 20.30 -20.91 -32.53
C TYR A 154 20.03 -20.57 -34.00
N LYS A 155 20.21 -19.31 -34.42
CA LYS A 155 20.17 -18.93 -35.84
C LYS A 155 21.32 -19.58 -36.61
N LYS A 156 22.55 -19.54 -36.07
CA LYS A 156 23.74 -20.17 -36.67
C LYS A 156 23.59 -21.69 -36.78
N GLU A 157 23.04 -22.32 -35.74
CA GLU A 157 22.77 -23.76 -35.70
C GLU A 157 21.55 -24.18 -36.54
N LYS A 158 20.77 -23.22 -37.07
CA LYS A 158 19.47 -23.46 -37.72
C LYS A 158 18.51 -24.25 -36.83
N ASN A 159 18.60 -24.07 -35.51
CA ASN A 159 17.77 -24.76 -34.53
C ASN A 159 16.47 -23.98 -34.31
N ASN A 160 15.52 -24.15 -35.23
CA ASN A 160 14.26 -23.39 -35.21
C ASN A 160 13.43 -23.60 -33.94
N SER A 161 13.48 -24.79 -33.33
CA SER A 161 12.71 -25.07 -32.11
C SER A 161 13.23 -24.23 -30.93
N ASN A 162 14.54 -24.24 -30.71
CA ASN A 162 15.14 -23.40 -29.66
C ASN A 162 15.06 -21.90 -30.00
N LEU A 163 15.10 -21.55 -31.29
CA LEU A 163 14.95 -20.18 -31.76
C LEU A 163 13.58 -19.59 -31.37
N ALA A 164 12.49 -20.34 -31.53
CA ALA A 164 11.17 -19.92 -31.09
C ALA A 164 11.11 -19.68 -29.56
N GLY A 165 11.72 -20.58 -28.78
CA GLY A 165 11.83 -20.43 -27.33
C GLY A 165 12.62 -19.19 -26.92
N ALA A 166 13.75 -18.91 -27.59
CA ALA A 166 14.56 -17.72 -27.34
C ALA A 166 13.79 -16.43 -27.65
N TYR A 167 13.10 -16.35 -28.79
CA TYR A 167 12.24 -15.21 -29.11
C TYR A 167 11.12 -15.02 -28.07
N SER A 168 10.46 -16.09 -27.64
CA SER A 168 9.43 -16.00 -26.61
C SER A 168 9.99 -15.46 -25.29
N ASN A 169 11.14 -15.94 -24.83
CA ASN A 169 11.77 -15.47 -23.59
C ASN A 169 12.23 -14.00 -23.68
N ILE A 170 12.72 -13.57 -24.85
CA ILE A 170 13.04 -12.16 -25.10
C ILE A 170 11.78 -11.31 -25.04
N GLY A 171 10.67 -11.80 -25.61
CA GLY A 171 9.36 -11.16 -25.50
C GLY A 171 8.94 -10.94 -24.05
N ILE A 172 8.97 -12.00 -23.22
CA ILE A 172 8.66 -11.91 -21.79
C ILE A 172 9.55 -10.87 -21.10
N SER A 173 10.86 -10.86 -21.41
CA SER A 173 11.80 -9.91 -20.81
C SER A 173 11.44 -8.46 -21.17
N TYR A 174 11.12 -8.18 -22.44
CA TYR A 174 10.66 -6.86 -22.87
C TYR A 174 9.32 -6.45 -22.27
N ASN A 175 8.39 -7.40 -22.11
CA ASN A 175 7.12 -7.15 -21.44
C ASN A 175 7.33 -6.73 -19.98
N ASP A 176 8.17 -7.45 -19.24
CA ASP A 176 8.44 -7.18 -17.83
C ASP A 176 9.13 -5.81 -17.60
N VAL A 177 9.86 -5.27 -18.59
CA VAL A 177 10.43 -3.90 -18.53
C VAL A 177 9.56 -2.83 -19.19
N GLY A 178 8.35 -3.17 -19.67
CA GLY A 178 7.39 -2.21 -20.23
C GLY A 178 7.57 -1.86 -21.72
N TYR A 179 8.46 -2.53 -22.45
CA TYR A 179 8.61 -2.34 -23.90
C TYR A 179 7.65 -3.27 -24.68
N TYR A 180 6.35 -3.00 -24.58
CA TYR A 180 5.29 -3.88 -25.10
C TYR A 180 5.36 -4.10 -26.61
N ASP A 181 5.66 -3.08 -27.42
CA ASP A 181 5.77 -3.22 -28.87
C ASP A 181 6.85 -4.22 -29.29
N LYS A 182 8.02 -4.15 -28.63
CA LYS A 182 9.10 -5.11 -28.84
C LYS A 182 8.70 -6.50 -28.36
N SER A 183 8.03 -6.59 -27.20
CA SER A 183 7.53 -7.88 -26.72
C SER A 183 6.61 -8.56 -27.74
N ILE A 184 5.64 -7.82 -28.28
CA ILE A 184 4.71 -8.29 -29.32
C ILE A 184 5.50 -8.75 -30.55
N GLU A 185 6.43 -7.94 -31.05
CA GLU A 185 7.27 -8.29 -32.21
C GLU A 185 7.99 -9.63 -32.01
N TYR A 186 8.63 -9.82 -30.86
CA TYR A 186 9.36 -11.04 -30.55
C TYR A 186 8.45 -12.25 -30.35
N HIS A 187 7.30 -12.08 -29.72
CA HIS A 187 6.33 -13.17 -29.59
C HIS A 187 5.70 -13.56 -30.93
N LEU A 188 5.41 -12.60 -31.83
CA LEU A 188 4.92 -12.91 -33.18
C LEU A 188 5.95 -13.71 -33.97
N LYS A 189 7.24 -13.34 -33.92
CA LYS A 189 8.34 -14.14 -34.50
C LYS A 189 8.38 -15.57 -33.94
N ALA A 190 8.19 -15.73 -32.62
CA ALA A 190 8.10 -17.05 -32.01
C ALA A 190 6.89 -17.85 -32.51
N ALA A 191 5.73 -17.20 -32.65
CA ALA A 191 4.49 -17.81 -33.13
C ALA A 191 4.62 -18.29 -34.58
N GLU A 192 5.19 -17.46 -35.47
CA GLU A 192 5.47 -17.81 -36.87
C GLU A 192 6.30 -19.09 -36.97
N ILE A 193 7.38 -19.19 -36.19
CA ILE A 193 8.23 -20.39 -36.16
C ILE A 193 7.46 -21.59 -35.62
N CYS A 194 6.66 -21.43 -34.56
CA CYS A 194 5.85 -22.53 -34.03
C CYS A 194 4.83 -23.03 -35.05
N ILE A 195 4.22 -22.14 -35.84
CA ILE A 195 3.30 -22.49 -36.93
C ILE A 195 4.04 -23.27 -38.02
N MET A 196 5.20 -22.78 -38.46
CA MET A 196 6.03 -23.47 -39.46
C MET A 196 6.43 -24.88 -39.00
N LEU A 197 6.80 -25.04 -37.73
CA LEU A 197 7.19 -26.32 -37.14
C LEU A 197 6.00 -27.22 -36.75
N LYS A 198 4.76 -26.73 -36.89
CA LYS A 198 3.55 -27.39 -36.36
C LYS A 198 3.67 -27.72 -34.86
N SER A 199 4.40 -26.90 -34.11
CA SER A 199 4.59 -27.06 -32.66
C SER A 199 3.39 -26.45 -31.91
N VAL A 200 2.26 -27.14 -31.95
CA VAL A 200 0.97 -26.62 -31.47
C VAL A 200 0.97 -26.35 -29.97
N ASP A 201 1.67 -27.18 -29.18
CA ASP A 201 1.82 -26.95 -27.73
C ASP A 201 2.61 -25.67 -27.42
N THR A 202 3.76 -25.48 -28.06
CA THR A 202 4.58 -24.26 -27.90
C THR A 202 3.82 -23.02 -28.36
N LEU A 203 3.07 -23.13 -29.46
CA LEU A 203 2.24 -22.04 -29.99
C LEU A 203 1.21 -21.56 -28.97
N ALA A 204 0.56 -22.45 -28.23
CA ALA A 204 -0.37 -22.07 -27.17
C ALA A 204 0.31 -21.30 -26.03
N SER A 205 1.55 -21.65 -25.68
CA SER A 205 2.33 -20.87 -24.70
C SER A 205 2.69 -19.49 -25.23
N VAL A 206 3.05 -19.37 -26.51
CA VAL A 206 3.33 -18.07 -27.14
C VAL A 206 2.08 -17.18 -27.20
N TYR A 207 0.92 -17.75 -27.55
CA TYR A 207 -0.34 -17.00 -27.50
C TYR A 207 -0.73 -16.57 -26.09
N LEU A 208 -0.45 -17.38 -25.07
CA LEU A 208 -0.66 -16.96 -23.68
C LEU A 208 0.20 -15.72 -23.35
N ASN A 209 1.48 -15.72 -23.75
CA ASN A 209 2.37 -14.58 -23.50
C ASN A 209 2.00 -13.33 -24.32
N LEU A 210 1.51 -13.50 -25.56
CA LEU A 210 0.94 -12.40 -26.35
C LEU A 210 -0.27 -11.79 -25.63
N GLY A 211 -1.16 -12.64 -25.12
CA GLY A 211 -2.32 -12.18 -24.35
C GLY A 211 -1.91 -11.35 -23.13
N VAL A 212 -0.91 -11.82 -22.36
CA VAL A 212 -0.36 -11.06 -21.21
C VAL A 212 0.25 -9.74 -21.66
N THR A 213 0.97 -9.73 -22.78
CA THR A 213 1.58 -8.49 -23.29
C THR A 213 0.53 -7.47 -23.73
N TYR A 214 -0.54 -7.91 -24.40
CA TYR A 214 -1.65 -7.04 -24.79
C TYR A 214 -2.46 -6.57 -23.57
N GLN A 215 -2.62 -7.40 -22.54
CA GLN A 215 -3.23 -7.00 -21.27
C GLN A 215 -2.42 -5.89 -20.61
N ASN A 216 -1.10 -6.05 -20.50
CA ASN A 216 -0.21 -5.06 -19.89
C ASN A 216 -0.12 -3.74 -20.69
N SER A 217 -0.37 -3.79 -22.00
CA SER A 217 -0.48 -2.59 -22.85
C SER A 217 -1.90 -2.00 -22.89
N ASN A 218 -2.81 -2.48 -22.04
CA ASN A 218 -4.23 -2.09 -21.95
C ASN A 218 -5.06 -2.37 -23.21
N ASN A 219 -4.60 -3.23 -24.13
CA ASN A 219 -5.36 -3.69 -25.29
C ASN A 219 -6.11 -4.99 -24.95
N TYR A 220 -7.20 -4.83 -24.21
CA TYR A 220 -7.97 -5.94 -23.66
C TYR A 220 -8.66 -6.82 -24.73
N GLU A 221 -9.04 -6.24 -25.87
CA GLU A 221 -9.63 -7.00 -26.98
C GLU A 221 -8.63 -8.01 -27.57
N SER A 222 -7.42 -7.55 -27.87
CA SER A 222 -6.36 -8.41 -28.38
C SER A 222 -5.92 -9.42 -27.31
N ALA A 223 -5.87 -9.01 -26.04
CA ALA A 223 -5.54 -9.91 -24.93
C ALA A 223 -6.51 -11.10 -24.89
N LEU A 224 -7.82 -10.84 -24.91
CA LEU A 224 -8.85 -11.88 -24.92
C LEU A 224 -8.74 -12.78 -26.15
N ASP A 225 -8.55 -12.24 -27.35
CA ASP A 225 -8.39 -13.03 -28.58
C ASP A 225 -7.23 -14.04 -28.44
N TYR A 226 -6.06 -13.60 -27.99
CA TYR A 226 -4.91 -14.48 -27.80
C TYR A 226 -5.09 -15.48 -26.65
N PHE A 227 -5.73 -15.09 -25.54
CA PHE A 227 -6.04 -16.02 -24.47
C PHE A 227 -7.03 -17.10 -24.92
N PHE A 228 -8.07 -16.75 -25.69
CA PHE A 228 -9.01 -17.72 -26.25
C PHE A 228 -8.35 -18.64 -27.27
N LYS A 229 -7.44 -18.13 -28.12
CA LYS A 229 -6.62 -18.97 -29.02
C LYS A 229 -5.78 -19.98 -28.23
N SER A 230 -5.12 -19.54 -27.15
CA SER A 230 -4.35 -20.42 -26.27
C SER A 230 -5.23 -21.47 -25.57
N LEU A 231 -6.39 -21.05 -25.04
CA LEU A 231 -7.35 -21.92 -24.36
C LEU A 231 -7.91 -22.99 -25.32
N LYS A 232 -8.26 -22.62 -26.54
CA LYS A 232 -8.79 -23.54 -27.57
C LYS A 232 -7.80 -24.65 -27.89
N ILE A 233 -6.53 -24.28 -28.10
CA ILE A 233 -5.46 -25.26 -28.33
C ILE A 233 -5.27 -26.14 -27.09
N SER A 234 -5.22 -25.54 -25.90
CA SER A 234 -4.97 -26.24 -24.65
C SER A 234 -6.06 -27.27 -24.33
N LYS A 235 -7.34 -26.94 -24.60
CA LYS A 235 -8.46 -27.88 -24.51
C LYS A 235 -8.32 -29.02 -25.52
N LYS A 236 -7.99 -28.73 -26.78
CA LYS A 236 -7.81 -29.75 -27.83
C LYS A 236 -6.70 -30.76 -27.50
N LEU A 237 -5.62 -30.30 -26.88
CA LEU A 237 -4.47 -31.11 -26.49
C LEU A 237 -4.57 -31.68 -25.07
N ASN A 238 -5.69 -31.47 -24.36
CA ASN A 238 -5.89 -31.88 -22.96
C ASN A 238 -4.75 -31.42 -22.02
N LEU A 239 -4.27 -30.19 -22.19
CA LEU A 239 -3.20 -29.61 -21.38
C LEU A 239 -3.76 -29.12 -20.05
N SER A 240 -4.01 -30.07 -19.14
CA SER A 240 -4.62 -29.83 -17.82
C SER A 240 -3.93 -28.73 -17.02
N LYS A 241 -2.60 -28.61 -17.15
CA LYS A 241 -1.85 -27.54 -16.48
C LYS A 241 -2.03 -26.16 -17.10
N ARG A 242 -2.28 -26.02 -18.41
CA ARG A 242 -2.35 -24.71 -19.08
C ARG A 242 -3.76 -24.11 -19.08
N ILE A 243 -4.78 -24.95 -19.13
CA ILE A 243 -6.20 -24.52 -19.14
C ILE A 243 -6.51 -23.55 -17.99
N PRO A 244 -6.13 -23.81 -16.71
CA PRO A 244 -6.37 -22.89 -15.61
C PRO A 244 -5.69 -21.52 -15.77
N TYR A 245 -4.46 -21.47 -16.30
CA TYR A 245 -3.77 -20.19 -16.53
C TYR A 245 -4.48 -19.33 -17.57
N CYS A 246 -4.94 -19.95 -18.67
CA CYS A 246 -5.70 -19.21 -19.68
C CYS A 246 -7.00 -18.64 -19.09
N LEU A 247 -7.74 -19.45 -18.33
CA LEU A 247 -8.99 -19.02 -17.69
C LEU A 247 -8.75 -17.92 -16.66
N ASN A 248 -7.70 -18.04 -15.84
CA ASN A 248 -7.30 -17.01 -14.88
C ASN A 248 -7.00 -15.68 -15.57
N ASN A 249 -6.20 -15.68 -16.64
CA ASN A 249 -5.86 -14.43 -17.34
C ASN A 249 -7.07 -13.83 -18.07
N ILE A 250 -7.98 -14.65 -18.60
CA ILE A 250 -9.26 -14.16 -19.15
C ILE A 250 -10.09 -13.48 -18.04
N GLY A 251 -10.17 -14.10 -16.86
CA GLY A 251 -10.82 -13.52 -15.70
C GLY A 251 -10.21 -12.17 -15.29
N GLU A 252 -8.89 -12.05 -15.33
CA GLU A 252 -8.16 -10.82 -15.01
C GLU A 252 -8.47 -9.69 -16.00
N VAL A 253 -8.56 -9.97 -17.30
CA VAL A 253 -8.99 -8.97 -18.28
C VAL A 253 -10.43 -8.50 -18.01
N TYR A 254 -11.34 -9.42 -17.66
CA TYR A 254 -12.71 -9.03 -17.29
C TYR A 254 -12.76 -8.23 -15.98
N GLU A 255 -11.93 -8.56 -15.00
CA GLU A 255 -11.79 -7.80 -13.75
C GLU A 255 -11.30 -6.37 -14.02
N LEU A 256 -10.26 -6.21 -14.86
CA LEU A 256 -9.74 -4.90 -15.27
C LEU A 256 -10.77 -4.05 -16.04
N GLN A 257 -11.75 -4.70 -16.66
CA GLN A 257 -12.91 -4.05 -17.30
C GLN A 257 -14.09 -3.84 -16.35
N GLU A 258 -13.92 -4.10 -15.04
CA GLU A 258 -14.96 -4.04 -14.01
C GLU A 258 -16.18 -4.97 -14.26
N LYS A 259 -15.99 -6.01 -15.09
CA LYS A 259 -17.00 -7.03 -15.38
C LYS A 259 -16.88 -8.19 -14.38
N PHE A 260 -17.18 -7.89 -13.13
CA PHE A 260 -16.94 -8.79 -11.99
C PHE A 260 -17.66 -10.15 -12.08
N ASP A 261 -18.85 -10.21 -12.69
CA ASP A 261 -19.56 -11.48 -12.85
C ASP A 261 -18.87 -12.41 -13.86
N SER A 262 -18.41 -11.86 -14.99
CA SER A 262 -17.60 -12.62 -15.95
C SER A 262 -16.26 -13.02 -15.35
N ALA A 263 -15.59 -12.11 -14.63
CA ALA A 263 -14.35 -12.42 -13.93
C ALA A 263 -14.53 -13.59 -12.95
N LEU A 264 -15.59 -13.55 -12.13
CA LEU A 264 -15.92 -14.62 -11.18
C LEU A 264 -16.15 -15.96 -11.87
N GLU A 265 -16.88 -15.97 -13.00
CA GLU A 265 -17.13 -17.18 -13.77
C GLU A 265 -15.82 -17.82 -14.25
N TYR A 266 -14.93 -17.04 -14.85
CA TYR A 266 -13.66 -17.54 -15.37
C TYR A 266 -12.69 -17.97 -14.26
N TYR A 267 -12.60 -17.22 -13.16
CA TYR A 267 -11.78 -17.60 -12.01
C TYR A 267 -12.30 -18.89 -11.35
N SER A 268 -13.62 -19.06 -11.25
CA SER A 268 -14.22 -20.29 -10.71
C SER A 268 -13.93 -21.50 -11.59
N GLN A 269 -14.05 -21.35 -12.92
CA GLN A 269 -13.65 -22.40 -13.87
C GLN A 269 -12.15 -22.70 -13.80
N ALA A 270 -11.31 -21.70 -13.60
CA ALA A 270 -9.86 -21.88 -13.44
C ALA A 270 -9.56 -22.71 -12.19
N PHE A 271 -10.22 -22.40 -11.07
CA PHE A 271 -10.08 -23.12 -9.81
C PHE A 271 -10.56 -24.58 -9.91
N GLU A 272 -11.72 -24.83 -10.52
CA GLU A 272 -12.29 -26.18 -10.70
C GLU A 272 -11.39 -27.07 -11.56
N LYS A 273 -10.76 -26.51 -12.60
CA LYS A 273 -9.90 -27.26 -13.53
C LYS A 273 -8.46 -27.39 -13.04
N LEU A 274 -8.13 -26.85 -11.88
CA LEU A 274 -6.78 -26.87 -11.35
C LEU A 274 -6.43 -28.26 -10.78
N PRO A 275 -5.30 -28.87 -11.17
CA PRO A 275 -4.83 -30.09 -10.52
C PRO A 275 -4.58 -29.86 -9.02
N GLU A 276 -5.03 -30.78 -8.16
CA GLU A 276 -4.99 -30.63 -6.69
C GLU A 276 -3.61 -30.26 -6.13
N ASN A 277 -2.54 -30.75 -6.76
CA ASN A 277 -1.15 -30.55 -6.30
C ASN A 277 -0.49 -29.27 -6.84
N ASP A 278 -1.16 -28.49 -7.71
CA ASP A 278 -0.56 -27.33 -8.37
C ASP A 278 -0.74 -26.04 -7.55
N LYS A 279 0.11 -25.86 -6.54
CA LYS A 279 0.01 -24.76 -5.56
C LYS A 279 0.24 -23.36 -6.16
N TYR A 280 1.10 -23.25 -7.16
CA TYR A 280 1.48 -21.95 -7.76
C TYR A 280 0.30 -21.22 -8.41
N PRO A 281 -0.39 -21.79 -9.42
CA PRO A 281 -1.57 -21.15 -9.99
C PRO A 281 -2.72 -21.05 -8.99
N LYS A 282 -2.80 -21.96 -8.00
CA LYS A 282 -3.80 -21.90 -6.94
C LYS A 282 -3.71 -20.58 -6.18
N ALA A 283 -2.52 -20.18 -5.76
CA ALA A 283 -2.30 -18.92 -5.02
C ALA A 283 -2.80 -17.70 -5.82
N SER A 284 -2.46 -17.60 -7.11
CA SER A 284 -2.90 -16.50 -7.97
C SER A 284 -4.42 -16.50 -8.21
N ILE A 285 -5.02 -17.66 -8.47
CA ILE A 285 -6.47 -17.77 -8.70
C ILE A 285 -7.25 -17.38 -7.44
N LEU A 286 -6.82 -17.85 -6.27
CA LEU A 286 -7.46 -17.51 -4.99
C LEU A 286 -7.35 -16.02 -4.67
N PHE A 287 -6.18 -15.42 -4.90
CA PHE A 287 -6.00 -13.98 -4.75
C PHE A 287 -6.93 -13.19 -5.67
N ASN A 288 -7.04 -13.60 -6.94
CA ASN A 288 -7.93 -12.99 -7.91
C ASN A 288 -9.42 -13.14 -7.53
N LEU A 289 -9.84 -14.31 -7.05
CA LEU A 289 -11.18 -14.52 -6.48
C LEU A 289 -11.44 -13.55 -5.32
N SER A 290 -10.48 -13.39 -4.41
CA SER A 290 -10.63 -12.48 -3.27
C SER A 290 -10.89 -11.02 -3.70
N LYS A 291 -10.22 -10.54 -4.76
CA LYS A 291 -10.47 -9.20 -5.32
C LYS A 291 -11.91 -9.08 -5.84
N VAL A 292 -12.39 -10.07 -6.58
CA VAL A 292 -13.75 -10.05 -7.13
C VAL A 292 -14.81 -10.12 -6.02
N TYR A 293 -14.63 -10.98 -5.01
CA TYR A 293 -15.53 -11.03 -3.86
C TYR A 293 -15.52 -9.73 -3.04
N PHE A 294 -14.39 -9.04 -2.99
CA PHE A 294 -14.29 -7.73 -2.35
C PHE A 294 -15.20 -6.70 -3.05
N HIS A 295 -15.18 -6.65 -4.38
CA HIS A 295 -16.10 -5.78 -5.15
C HIS A 295 -17.58 -6.20 -4.99
N LYS A 296 -17.86 -7.49 -4.81
CA LYS A 296 -19.21 -8.01 -4.55
C LYS A 296 -19.66 -7.87 -3.09
N LYS A 297 -18.83 -7.32 -2.20
CA LYS A 297 -19.09 -7.12 -0.76
C LYS A 297 -19.35 -8.43 0.01
N ASP A 298 -18.82 -9.55 -0.47
CA ASP A 298 -18.88 -10.86 0.19
C ASP A 298 -17.57 -11.09 0.96
N TYR A 299 -17.49 -10.49 2.15
CA TYR A 299 -16.25 -10.41 2.90
C TYR A 299 -15.79 -11.75 3.51
N ASP A 300 -16.71 -12.69 3.75
CA ASP A 300 -16.36 -14.04 4.23
C ASP A 300 -15.49 -14.75 3.19
N ASN A 301 -15.88 -14.67 1.92
CA ASN A 301 -15.08 -15.23 0.83
C ASN A 301 -13.81 -14.42 0.55
N VAL A 302 -13.81 -13.09 0.76
CA VAL A 302 -12.57 -12.28 0.67
C VAL A 302 -11.51 -12.83 1.61
N PHE A 303 -11.80 -12.94 2.90
CA PHE A 303 -10.79 -13.36 3.88
C PHE A 303 -10.37 -14.81 3.68
N LYS A 304 -11.34 -15.71 3.41
CA LYS A 304 -11.07 -17.12 3.13
C LYS A 304 -10.04 -17.29 2.00
N TYR A 305 -10.27 -16.64 0.86
CA TYR A 305 -9.41 -16.80 -0.30
C TYR A 305 -8.11 -16.00 -0.21
N LEU A 306 -8.15 -14.80 0.38
CA LEU A 306 -6.95 -13.98 0.57
C LEU A 306 -5.95 -14.63 1.53
N ASP A 307 -6.41 -15.15 2.68
CA ASP A 307 -5.54 -15.80 3.65
C ASP A 307 -4.91 -17.09 3.09
N GLU A 308 -5.68 -17.90 2.34
CA GLU A 308 -5.14 -19.09 1.67
C GLU A 308 -4.12 -18.72 0.56
N ALA A 309 -4.40 -17.67 -0.23
CA ALA A 309 -3.47 -17.19 -1.25
C ALA A 309 -2.13 -16.72 -0.65
N ILE A 310 -2.19 -15.97 0.45
CA ILE A 310 -1.01 -15.50 1.18
C ILE A 310 -0.22 -16.67 1.74
N PHE A 311 -0.88 -17.64 2.39
CA PHE A 311 -0.23 -18.84 2.91
C PHE A 311 0.52 -19.60 1.81
N LEU A 312 -0.13 -19.84 0.66
CA LEU A 312 0.50 -20.53 -0.46
C LEU A 312 1.68 -19.74 -1.04
N ALA A 313 1.56 -18.41 -1.14
CA ALA A 313 2.65 -17.56 -1.61
C ALA A 313 3.87 -17.57 -0.68
N GLU A 314 3.64 -17.62 0.64
CA GLU A 314 4.68 -17.77 1.65
C GLU A 314 5.34 -19.15 1.58
N GLU A 315 4.55 -20.23 1.42
CA GLU A 315 5.04 -21.61 1.27
C GLU A 315 5.90 -21.78 0.02
N LEU A 316 5.46 -21.24 -1.12
CA LEU A 316 6.15 -21.34 -2.41
C LEU A 316 7.44 -20.51 -2.46
N ASN A 317 7.53 -19.48 -1.62
CA ASN A 317 8.66 -18.54 -1.55
C ASN A 317 9.05 -17.88 -2.89
N VAL A 318 8.09 -17.71 -3.81
CA VAL A 318 8.34 -17.04 -5.10
C VAL A 318 8.20 -15.54 -4.93
N LYS A 319 9.30 -14.78 -5.09
CA LYS A 319 9.33 -13.34 -4.82
C LYS A 319 8.32 -12.52 -5.64
N LYS A 320 8.23 -12.74 -6.96
CA LYS A 320 7.31 -12.01 -7.87
C LYS A 320 5.85 -12.19 -7.45
N MET A 321 5.46 -13.42 -7.13
CA MET A 321 4.11 -13.75 -6.65
C MET A 321 3.80 -13.08 -5.30
N LYS A 322 4.71 -13.19 -4.33
CA LYS A 322 4.54 -12.55 -3.02
C LYS A 322 4.40 -11.04 -3.12
N LEU A 323 5.15 -10.38 -4.02
CA LEU A 323 4.99 -8.95 -4.26
C LEU A 323 3.57 -8.59 -4.68
N GLY A 324 3.03 -9.23 -5.72
CA GLY A 324 1.67 -8.94 -6.18
C GLY A 324 0.60 -9.23 -5.13
N ILE A 325 0.72 -10.34 -4.40
CA ILE A 325 -0.24 -10.72 -3.37
C ILE A 325 -0.16 -9.80 -2.16
N TYR A 326 1.03 -9.44 -1.67
CA TYR A 326 1.17 -8.50 -0.56
C TYR A 326 0.68 -7.09 -0.92
N GLU A 327 0.92 -6.64 -2.16
CA GLU A 327 0.42 -5.36 -2.65
C GLU A 327 -1.10 -5.29 -2.63
N GLY A 328 -1.78 -6.28 -3.20
CA GLY A 328 -3.24 -6.28 -3.17
C GLY A 328 -3.84 -6.65 -1.81
N ALA A 329 -3.18 -7.50 -1.01
CA ALA A 329 -3.61 -7.76 0.36
C ALA A 329 -3.62 -6.46 1.18
N LYS A 330 -2.56 -5.67 1.08
CA LYS A 330 -2.50 -4.33 1.69
C LYS A 330 -3.67 -3.47 1.22
N ASP A 331 -3.92 -3.38 -0.09
CA ASP A 331 -4.99 -2.53 -0.62
C ASP A 331 -6.39 -2.99 -0.15
N ILE A 332 -6.64 -4.30 -0.14
CA ILE A 332 -7.90 -4.89 0.36
C ILE A 332 -8.07 -4.57 1.85
N TYR A 333 -7.07 -4.87 2.68
CA TYR A 333 -7.13 -4.61 4.12
C TYR A 333 -7.26 -3.12 4.43
N PHE A 334 -6.61 -2.25 3.67
CA PHE A 334 -6.73 -0.80 3.82
C PHE A 334 -8.17 -0.33 3.54
N LYS A 335 -8.78 -0.79 2.43
CA LYS A 335 -10.17 -0.46 2.08
C LYS A 335 -11.19 -1.03 3.08
N LEU A 336 -10.88 -2.15 3.74
CA LEU A 336 -11.68 -2.74 4.81
C LEU A 336 -11.43 -2.10 6.19
N ALA A 337 -10.61 -1.05 6.26
CA ALA A 337 -10.18 -0.39 7.50
C ALA A 337 -9.47 -1.32 8.51
N ASN A 338 -8.91 -2.44 8.04
CA ASN A 338 -8.02 -3.31 8.83
C ASN A 338 -6.57 -2.84 8.68
N PHE A 339 -6.27 -1.68 9.28
CA PHE A 339 -4.98 -0.99 9.10
C PHE A 339 -3.79 -1.76 9.67
N GLU A 340 -3.99 -2.57 10.70
CA GLU A 340 -2.96 -3.45 11.26
C GLU A 340 -2.45 -4.44 10.20
N LYS A 341 -3.36 -5.22 9.60
CA LYS A 341 -2.99 -6.13 8.51
C LYS A 341 -2.52 -5.37 7.26
N ALA A 342 -3.14 -4.24 6.92
CA ALA A 342 -2.68 -3.44 5.79
C ALA A 342 -1.22 -3.00 5.96
N PHE A 343 -0.84 -2.56 7.16
CA PHE A 343 0.53 -2.18 7.47
C PHE A 343 1.49 -3.37 7.52
N GLU A 344 1.06 -4.51 8.08
CA GLU A 344 1.83 -5.76 8.04
C GLU A 344 2.21 -6.13 6.60
N TYR A 345 1.22 -6.18 5.69
CA TYR A 345 1.47 -6.53 4.30
C TYR A 345 2.20 -5.43 3.52
N GLN A 346 2.02 -4.15 3.87
CA GLN A 346 2.84 -3.06 3.36
C GLN A 346 4.32 -3.24 3.72
N GLN A 347 4.63 -3.60 4.98
CA GLN A 347 6.01 -3.88 5.39
C GLN A 347 6.57 -5.11 4.67
N LYS A 348 5.81 -6.21 4.62
CA LYS A 348 6.20 -7.43 3.91
C LYS A 348 6.48 -7.16 2.43
N TYR A 349 5.60 -6.41 1.76
CA TYR A 349 5.78 -5.96 0.38
C TYR A 349 7.06 -5.16 0.20
N TYR A 350 7.25 -4.10 1.00
CA TYR A 350 8.39 -3.20 0.87
C TYR A 350 9.73 -3.89 1.16
N ASN A 351 9.80 -4.68 2.25
CA ASN A 351 10.97 -5.48 2.58
C ASN A 351 11.32 -6.46 1.47
N LEU A 352 10.32 -7.13 0.89
CA LEU A 352 10.53 -8.03 -0.23
C LEU A 352 10.99 -7.28 -1.48
N ARG A 353 10.40 -6.11 -1.78
CA ARG A 353 10.74 -5.27 -2.94
C ARG A 353 12.20 -4.83 -2.89
N LEU A 354 12.70 -4.47 -1.70
CA LEU A 354 14.12 -4.18 -1.46
C LEU A 354 15.05 -5.36 -1.82
N THR A 355 14.62 -6.61 -1.59
CA THR A 355 15.43 -7.79 -1.94
C THR A 355 15.38 -8.19 -3.41
N VAL A 356 14.39 -7.68 -4.17
CA VAL A 356 14.23 -7.95 -5.61
C VAL A 356 14.97 -6.89 -6.43
N LEU A 357 14.90 -5.63 -6.00
CA LEU A 357 15.51 -4.46 -6.65
C LEU A 357 17.02 -4.33 -6.36
N ASN A 358 17.84 -5.38 -6.52
CA ASN A 358 19.29 -5.37 -6.26
C ASN A 358 20.12 -4.49 -7.24
N THR A 359 19.76 -3.22 -7.41
CA THR A 359 20.62 -2.14 -7.92
C THR A 359 20.77 -1.10 -6.81
N GLU A 360 21.99 -0.62 -6.57
CA GLU A 360 22.27 0.45 -5.59
C GLU A 360 21.36 1.68 -5.78
N THR A 361 20.98 1.95 -7.02
CA THR A 361 20.01 2.97 -7.42
C THR A 361 18.63 2.74 -6.83
N ALA A 362 18.16 1.49 -6.77
CA ALA A 362 16.87 1.16 -6.21
C ALA A 362 16.89 0.99 -4.69
N LYS A 363 18.04 0.66 -4.09
CA LYS A 363 18.25 0.80 -2.64
C LYS A 363 18.20 2.26 -2.22
N GLN A 364 18.79 3.16 -3.01
CA GLN A 364 18.67 4.60 -2.80
C GLN A 364 17.26 5.08 -3.09
N ILE A 365 16.60 4.68 -4.18
CA ILE A 365 15.21 5.07 -4.46
C ILE A 365 14.24 4.48 -3.43
N ALA A 366 14.46 3.27 -2.92
CA ALA A 366 13.62 2.67 -1.89
C ALA A 366 13.94 3.26 -0.50
N GLU A 367 15.20 3.47 -0.12
CA GLU A 367 15.53 4.27 1.07
C GLU A 367 14.97 5.67 0.97
N ILE A 368 15.05 6.31 -0.20
CA ILE A 368 14.48 7.62 -0.47
C ILE A 368 12.95 7.51 -0.48
N GLN A 369 12.31 6.44 -0.98
CA GLN A 369 10.86 6.23 -0.98
C GLN A 369 10.30 5.78 0.36
N SER A 370 11.08 5.14 1.24
CA SER A 370 10.73 4.84 2.64
C SER A 370 11.03 6.00 3.57
N LYS A 371 12.05 6.81 3.25
CA LYS A 371 12.29 8.14 3.83
C LYS A 371 11.39 9.23 3.20
N GLN A 372 10.71 8.95 2.08
CA GLN A 372 9.71 9.82 1.43
C GLN A 372 8.29 9.33 1.68
N MET A 373 8.06 8.07 2.08
CA MET A 373 6.76 7.61 2.63
C MET A 373 6.65 8.01 4.10
N TYR A 374 6.78 9.30 4.37
CA TYR A 374 5.77 9.90 5.23
C TYR A 374 4.46 9.89 4.45
N PHE A 375 3.31 10.06 5.08
CA PHE A 375 2.07 10.33 4.35
C PHE A 375 2.21 11.65 3.57
N SER A 376 2.97 11.69 2.47
CA SER A 376 3.27 12.86 1.65
C SER A 376 2.74 12.67 0.24
N GLU A 377 2.01 13.71 -0.19
CA GLU A 377 1.55 14.14 -1.53
C GLU A 377 1.16 13.14 -2.63
N ASP A 378 1.90 12.07 -2.88
CA ASP A 378 1.71 11.25 -4.08
C ASP A 378 0.76 10.06 -3.89
N LEU A 379 0.43 9.67 -2.65
CA LEU A 379 -0.45 8.54 -2.32
C LEU A 379 -1.92 8.92 -2.11
N ILE A 380 -2.21 10.21 -1.95
CA ILE A 380 -3.58 10.73 -1.98
C ILE A 380 -3.72 11.25 -3.40
N GLY A 381 -4.42 10.50 -4.25
CA GLY A 381 -4.54 10.76 -5.68
C GLY A 381 -4.59 12.25 -6.00
N LYS A 382 -3.73 12.67 -6.94
CA LYS A 382 -4.04 13.82 -7.78
C LYS A 382 -5.47 13.60 -8.28
N GLU A 383 -6.32 14.61 -8.09
CA GLU A 383 -7.78 14.62 -8.32
C GLU A 383 -8.66 14.30 -7.09
N VAL A 384 -8.56 15.14 -6.05
CA VAL A 384 -9.79 15.70 -5.48
C VAL A 384 -9.79 17.17 -5.85
N ILE A 385 -10.54 17.53 -6.88
CA ILE A 385 -10.91 18.94 -7.11
C ILE A 385 -11.72 19.34 -5.88
N GLN A 386 -11.07 19.92 -4.86
CA GLN A 386 -11.75 20.37 -3.66
C GLN A 386 -12.46 21.69 -3.97
N GLU A 387 -13.77 21.62 -4.21
CA GLU A 387 -14.67 22.79 -4.27
C GLU A 387 -14.61 23.62 -2.96
N PHE A 388 -14.21 22.99 -1.83
CA PHE A 388 -14.02 23.62 -0.52
C PHE A 388 -12.66 23.28 0.12
N PRO A 389 -11.59 24.07 -0.12
CA PRO A 389 -10.24 23.74 0.35
C PRO A 389 -10.08 23.76 1.88
N GLU A 390 -11.04 24.31 2.61
CA GLU A 390 -11.01 24.40 4.08
C GLU A 390 -11.68 23.20 4.78
N ILE A 391 -12.51 22.41 4.08
CA ILE A 391 -13.20 21.25 4.66
C ILE A 391 -12.53 19.99 4.14
N ILE A 392 -11.91 19.24 5.05
CA ILE A 392 -11.15 18.03 4.72
C ILE A 392 -11.93 16.80 5.16
N GLY A 393 -12.20 15.90 4.21
CA GLY A 393 -12.82 14.59 4.44
C GLY A 393 -13.04 13.82 3.14
N ASN A 394 -13.04 12.49 3.22
CA ASN A 394 -13.30 11.57 2.11
C ASN A 394 -14.20 10.39 2.53
N SER A 395 -14.66 10.35 3.77
CA SER A 395 -15.69 9.40 4.21
C SER A 395 -16.98 9.59 3.42
N ASP A 396 -17.78 8.54 3.29
CA ASP A 396 -19.03 8.61 2.52
C ASP A 396 -20.03 9.59 3.15
N GLU A 397 -20.04 9.71 4.47
CA GLU A 397 -20.83 10.72 5.20
C GLU A 397 -20.37 12.14 4.85
N MET A 398 -19.06 12.38 4.69
CA MET A 398 -18.54 13.67 4.29
C MET A 398 -18.86 14.01 2.83
N LYS A 399 -18.84 13.01 1.93
CA LYS A 399 -19.28 13.20 0.53
C LYS A 399 -20.76 13.58 0.44
N GLU A 400 -21.61 12.95 1.26
CA GLU A 400 -23.02 13.34 1.37
C GLU A 400 -23.17 14.78 1.87
N ILE A 401 -22.41 15.17 2.89
CA ILE A 401 -22.38 16.55 3.38
C ILE A 401 -21.97 17.53 2.27
N PHE A 402 -20.94 17.22 1.48
CA PHE A 402 -20.53 18.07 0.35
C PHE A 402 -21.64 18.22 -0.70
N SER A 403 -22.34 17.13 -1.03
CA SER A 403 -23.49 17.15 -1.93
C SER A 403 -24.62 18.06 -1.40
N ILE A 404 -24.93 17.97 -0.10
CA ILE A 404 -25.95 18.82 0.53
C ILE A 404 -25.50 20.28 0.54
N ILE A 405 -24.23 20.57 0.85
CA ILE A 405 -23.68 21.94 0.82
C ILE A 405 -23.87 22.57 -0.56
N ASN A 406 -23.57 21.83 -1.64
CA ASN A 406 -23.76 22.29 -3.00
C ASN A 406 -25.23 22.53 -3.33
N MET A 407 -26.10 21.59 -2.96
CA MET A 407 -27.54 21.70 -3.20
C MET A 407 -28.16 22.91 -2.47
N VAL A 408 -27.80 23.16 -1.22
CA VAL A 408 -28.41 24.26 -0.44
C VAL A 408 -27.72 25.59 -0.67
N GLY A 409 -26.47 25.59 -1.15
CA GLY A 409 -25.62 26.77 -1.30
C GLY A 409 -26.32 27.93 -2.03
N GLU A 410 -26.96 27.65 -3.17
CA GLU A 410 -27.56 28.66 -4.05
C GLU A 410 -28.93 29.18 -3.56
N HIS A 411 -29.52 28.56 -2.54
CA HIS A 411 -30.89 28.83 -2.12
C HIS A 411 -30.98 29.62 -0.81
N ASN A 412 -31.96 30.52 -0.71
CA ASN A 412 -32.27 31.24 0.53
C ASN A 412 -33.09 30.36 1.49
N VAL A 413 -32.45 29.31 2.01
CA VAL A 413 -33.05 28.36 2.94
C VAL A 413 -32.31 28.35 4.27
N ASN A 414 -33.06 28.09 5.35
CA ASN A 414 -32.48 27.94 6.68
C ASN A 414 -31.83 26.57 6.80
N VAL A 415 -30.61 26.52 7.35
CA VAL A 415 -29.86 25.28 7.54
C VAL A 415 -29.51 25.14 9.01
N LEU A 416 -29.83 23.98 9.58
CA LEU A 416 -29.39 23.58 10.90
C LEU A 416 -28.22 22.60 10.76
N ILE A 417 -27.08 22.93 11.36
CA ILE A 417 -25.89 22.10 11.40
C ILE A 417 -25.80 21.47 12.79
N THR A 418 -25.89 20.14 12.87
CA THR A 418 -25.76 19.41 14.13
C THR A 418 -24.46 18.63 14.17
N GLY A 419 -23.87 18.49 15.36
CA GLY A 419 -22.71 17.61 15.53
C GLY A 419 -21.87 17.97 16.75
N PRO A 420 -20.93 17.09 17.13
CA PRO A 420 -20.11 17.27 18.33
C PRO A 420 -19.31 18.58 18.36
N THR A 421 -18.89 19.01 19.55
CA THR A 421 -17.98 20.15 19.71
C THR A 421 -16.65 19.84 19.01
N GLY A 422 -16.11 20.80 18.27
CA GLY A 422 -14.84 20.63 17.55
C GLY A 422 -14.90 19.83 16.25
N SER A 423 -16.09 19.54 15.70
CA SER A 423 -16.24 18.77 14.45
C SER A 423 -16.12 19.57 13.14
N GLY A 424 -16.07 20.91 13.21
CA GLY A 424 -15.95 21.80 12.04
C GLY A 424 -17.25 22.47 11.55
N LYS A 425 -18.27 22.60 12.41
CA LYS A 425 -19.58 23.19 12.04
C LYS A 425 -19.49 24.60 11.41
N GLU A 426 -18.61 25.46 11.92
CA GLU A 426 -18.40 26.81 11.37
C GLU A 426 -17.84 26.78 9.94
N LEU A 427 -16.93 25.84 9.64
CA LEU A 427 -16.37 25.68 8.30
C LEU A 427 -17.45 25.26 7.29
N VAL A 428 -18.35 24.35 7.70
CA VAL A 428 -19.52 23.98 6.89
C VAL A 428 -20.44 25.17 6.66
N ALA A 429 -20.71 26.00 7.67
CA ALA A 429 -21.52 27.21 7.50
C ALA A 429 -20.90 28.20 6.51
N LYS A 430 -19.58 28.39 6.56
CA LYS A 430 -18.84 29.23 5.61
C LYS A 430 -18.89 28.68 4.19
N ALA A 431 -18.75 27.37 4.02
CA ALA A 431 -18.85 26.71 2.71
C ALA A 431 -20.24 26.89 2.08
N ILE A 432 -21.31 26.72 2.86
CA ILE A 432 -22.68 26.97 2.39
C ILE A 432 -22.87 28.43 1.96
N HIS A 433 -22.34 29.37 2.74
CA HIS A 433 -22.42 30.79 2.42
C HIS A 433 -21.69 31.15 1.13
N LYS A 434 -20.50 30.57 0.91
CA LYS A 434 -19.68 30.81 -0.27
C LYS A 434 -20.45 30.53 -1.58
N ASN A 435 -21.29 29.50 -1.59
CA ASN A 435 -22.10 29.12 -2.75
C ASN A 435 -23.40 29.93 -2.92
N TYR A 436 -23.69 30.90 -2.06
CA TYR A 436 -24.91 31.70 -2.14
C TYR A 436 -24.69 33.00 -2.90
N LYS A 437 -23.92 33.91 -2.27
CA LYS A 437 -23.57 35.25 -2.74
C LYS A 437 -22.26 35.60 -2.05
N GLU A 438 -21.15 35.16 -2.64
CA GLU A 438 -19.82 35.21 -2.01
C GLU A 438 -19.43 36.60 -1.48
N ASP A 439 -19.85 37.67 -2.17
CA ASP A 439 -19.58 39.07 -1.76
C ASP A 439 -20.54 39.61 -0.69
N SER A 440 -21.56 38.85 -0.27
CA SER A 440 -22.53 39.29 0.73
C SER A 440 -22.02 39.12 2.16
N PRO A 441 -22.53 39.88 3.15
CA PRO A 441 -22.03 39.77 4.52
C PRO A 441 -22.25 38.38 5.13
N PHE A 442 -21.20 37.77 5.68
CA PHE A 442 -21.29 36.63 6.60
C PHE A 442 -21.06 37.11 8.03
N VAL A 443 -22.12 37.14 8.84
CA VAL A 443 -22.05 37.59 10.24
C VAL A 443 -22.26 36.40 11.16
N ALA A 444 -21.19 35.99 11.84
CA ALA A 444 -21.20 34.93 12.83
C ALA A 444 -21.39 35.49 14.25
N ILE A 445 -22.18 34.80 15.06
CA ILE A 445 -22.33 35.04 16.49
C ILE A 445 -22.42 33.70 17.23
N ASN A 446 -21.61 33.54 18.27
CA ASN A 446 -21.71 32.41 19.18
C ASN A 446 -22.61 32.81 20.35
N CYS A 447 -23.70 32.07 20.56
CA CYS A 447 -24.73 32.40 21.54
C CYS A 447 -24.33 32.08 22.99
N SER A 448 -23.32 31.24 23.21
CA SER A 448 -22.81 30.90 24.55
C SER A 448 -21.67 31.84 25.01
N ALA A 449 -20.92 32.41 24.07
CA ALA A 449 -19.73 33.21 24.35
C ALA A 449 -20.03 34.63 24.87
N ILE A 450 -21.27 35.12 24.69
CA ILE A 450 -21.69 36.46 25.10
C ILE A 450 -22.61 36.35 26.31
N PRO A 451 -22.38 37.11 27.39
CA PRO A 451 -23.30 37.14 28.53
C PRO A 451 -24.73 37.46 28.07
N GLU A 452 -25.71 36.75 28.63
CA GLU A 452 -27.13 36.85 28.23
C GLU A 452 -27.64 38.30 28.13
N HIS A 453 -27.31 39.14 29.11
CA HIS A 453 -27.72 40.55 29.16
C HIS A 453 -27.12 41.43 28.05
N LEU A 454 -26.02 41.02 27.42
CA LEU A 454 -25.39 41.72 26.30
C LEU A 454 -25.80 41.13 24.94
N LEU A 455 -26.12 39.84 24.89
CA LEU A 455 -26.44 39.12 23.66
C LEU A 455 -27.60 39.77 22.90
N GLU A 456 -28.62 40.26 23.61
CA GLU A 456 -29.73 41.00 23.00
C GLU A 456 -29.26 42.27 22.29
N SER A 457 -28.46 43.10 22.97
CA SER A 457 -27.97 44.36 22.43
C SER A 457 -26.99 44.17 21.27
N GLU A 458 -26.24 43.06 21.25
CA GLU A 458 -25.36 42.69 20.13
C GLU A 458 -26.16 42.22 18.92
N LEU A 459 -27.18 41.36 19.10
CA LEU A 459 -28.01 40.85 18.01
C LEU A 459 -28.85 41.96 17.36
N PHE A 460 -29.58 42.72 18.17
CA PHE A 460 -30.61 43.65 17.72
C PHE A 460 -30.13 45.10 17.61
N GLY A 461 -28.99 45.43 18.22
CA GLY A 461 -28.57 46.82 18.36
C GLY A 461 -29.43 47.57 19.38
N TYR A 462 -29.13 48.84 19.59
CA TYR A 462 -29.88 49.69 20.52
C TYR A 462 -29.94 51.13 20.04
N ALA A 463 -31.02 51.80 20.41
CA ALA A 463 -31.17 53.25 20.21
C ALA A 463 -30.49 54.03 21.34
N LYS A 464 -30.10 55.27 21.05
CA LYS A 464 -29.59 56.23 22.03
C LYS A 464 -30.60 56.36 23.17
N GLY A 465 -30.12 56.20 24.41
CA GLY A 465 -30.94 56.28 25.61
C GLY A 465 -31.67 54.98 26.01
N ALA A 466 -31.43 53.85 25.33
CA ALA A 466 -32.04 52.57 25.67
C ALA A 466 -31.66 52.03 27.07
N PHE A 467 -30.44 52.33 27.55
CA PHE A 467 -29.94 51.99 28.88
C PHE A 467 -28.79 52.92 29.30
N THR A 468 -28.35 52.83 30.55
CA THR A 468 -27.21 53.59 31.10
C THR A 468 -25.92 53.25 30.34
N GLY A 469 -25.43 54.18 29.50
CA GLY A 469 -24.27 53.97 28.62
C GLY A 469 -24.57 53.96 27.12
N ALA A 470 -25.85 53.97 26.71
CA ALA A 470 -26.28 54.06 25.31
C ALA A 470 -26.18 55.50 24.76
N ILE A 471 -24.97 56.02 24.62
CA ILE A 471 -24.69 57.43 24.24
C ILE A 471 -25.00 57.70 22.75
N LYS A 472 -24.95 56.66 21.91
CA LYS A 472 -25.22 56.70 20.46
C LYS A 472 -25.97 55.44 20.02
N ASP A 473 -26.67 55.52 18.89
CA ASP A 473 -27.26 54.35 18.24
C ASP A 473 -26.16 53.35 17.86
N LYS A 474 -26.43 52.05 18.04
CA LYS A 474 -25.56 50.95 17.61
C LYS A 474 -26.35 49.97 16.76
N LYS A 475 -25.85 49.69 15.55
CA LYS A 475 -26.39 48.65 14.68
C LYS A 475 -26.16 47.26 15.27
N GLY A 476 -27.18 46.41 15.20
CA GLY A 476 -27.09 45.01 15.59
C GLY A 476 -26.37 44.14 14.56
N LYS A 477 -25.96 42.94 14.98
CA LYS A 477 -25.39 41.91 14.09
C LYS A 477 -26.37 41.47 13.01
N ILE A 478 -27.67 41.43 13.33
CA ILE A 478 -28.71 41.04 12.37
C ILE A 478 -28.88 42.08 11.27
N GLU A 479 -28.87 43.37 11.63
CA GLU A 479 -28.87 44.47 10.66
C GLU A 479 -27.60 44.45 9.80
N SER A 480 -26.46 44.12 10.40
CA SER A 480 -25.17 44.02 9.69
C SER A 480 -25.13 42.84 8.71
N ALA A 481 -25.95 41.81 8.92
CA ALA A 481 -26.07 40.63 8.07
C ALA A 481 -27.04 40.83 6.89
N ASN A 482 -27.64 42.01 6.75
CA ASN A 482 -28.67 42.27 5.74
C ASN A 482 -28.15 41.97 4.33
N TYR A 483 -28.99 41.33 3.53
CA TYR A 483 -28.72 40.74 2.20
C TYR A 483 -27.69 39.60 2.16
N GLY A 484 -27.16 39.18 3.31
CA GLY A 484 -26.19 38.09 3.44
C GLY A 484 -26.67 36.96 4.35
N THR A 485 -25.76 36.39 5.13
CA THR A 485 -26.00 35.24 6.00
C THR A 485 -25.69 35.58 7.46
N LEU A 486 -26.65 35.29 8.34
CA LEU A 486 -26.48 35.28 9.79
C LEU A 486 -26.19 33.84 10.24
N PHE A 487 -25.01 33.61 10.79
CA PHE A 487 -24.63 32.33 11.37
C PHE A 487 -24.77 32.38 12.90
N LEU A 488 -25.69 31.58 13.44
CA LEU A 488 -25.95 31.43 14.87
C LEU A 488 -25.28 30.15 15.38
N ASP A 489 -24.08 30.27 15.94
CA ASP A 489 -23.40 29.13 16.56
C ASP A 489 -23.90 28.90 17.99
N GLU A 490 -23.94 27.64 18.38
CA GLU A 490 -24.46 27.17 19.67
C GLU A 490 -25.89 27.68 19.96
N ILE A 491 -26.79 27.60 18.96
CA ILE A 491 -28.17 28.09 19.06
C ILE A 491 -28.97 27.42 20.21
N GLY A 492 -28.58 26.20 20.60
CA GLY A 492 -29.18 25.46 21.72
C GLY A 492 -28.85 26.04 23.11
N ASP A 493 -27.93 26.99 23.20
CA ASP A 493 -27.60 27.75 24.42
C ASP A 493 -28.27 29.13 24.45
N MET A 494 -29.06 29.48 23.43
CA MET A 494 -29.75 30.76 23.38
C MET A 494 -30.87 30.85 24.44
N PRO A 495 -30.94 31.92 25.24
CA PRO A 495 -32.04 32.14 26.18
C PRO A 495 -33.42 32.16 25.53
N LEU A 496 -34.44 31.60 26.21
CA LEU A 496 -35.81 31.48 25.70
C LEU A 496 -36.42 32.83 25.24
N ALA A 497 -36.12 33.91 25.96
CA ALA A 497 -36.59 35.25 25.60
C ALA A 497 -36.08 35.67 24.22
N LEU A 498 -34.82 35.37 23.89
CA LEU A 498 -34.22 35.68 22.60
C LEU A 498 -34.66 34.72 21.50
N GLN A 499 -34.93 33.45 21.83
CA GLN A 499 -35.51 32.49 20.89
C GLN A 499 -36.82 33.01 20.28
N SER A 500 -37.69 33.62 21.10
CA SER A 500 -38.95 34.22 20.61
C SER A 500 -38.72 35.37 19.61
N LYS A 501 -37.67 36.18 19.83
CA LYS A 501 -37.33 37.28 18.93
C LYS A 501 -36.68 36.78 17.64
N ILE A 502 -35.81 35.77 17.70
CA ILE A 502 -35.25 35.13 16.50
C ILE A 502 -36.36 34.51 15.65
N LEU A 503 -37.32 33.82 16.25
CA LEU A 503 -38.49 33.27 15.54
C LEU A 503 -39.22 34.37 14.77
N ARG A 504 -39.47 35.52 15.43
CA ARG A 504 -40.14 36.67 14.83
C ARG A 504 -39.38 37.22 13.62
N ILE A 505 -38.05 37.29 13.69
CA ILE A 505 -37.21 37.76 12.58
C ILE A 505 -37.29 36.81 11.38
N ILE A 506 -37.25 35.51 11.62
CA ILE A 506 -37.35 34.49 10.57
C ILE A 506 -38.70 34.57 9.85
N GLN A 507 -39.78 34.88 10.58
CA GLN A 507 -41.14 34.96 10.05
C GLN A 507 -41.48 36.31 9.42
N GLU A 508 -41.29 37.41 10.15
CA GLU A 508 -41.75 38.75 9.78
C GLU A 508 -40.70 39.55 8.99
N ARG A 509 -39.44 39.10 8.96
CA ARG A 509 -38.33 39.78 8.26
C ARG A 509 -38.13 41.24 8.69
N VAL A 510 -38.39 41.53 9.96
CA VAL A 510 -38.16 42.83 10.59
C VAL A 510 -37.44 42.67 11.93
N ILE A 511 -36.63 43.65 12.30
CA ILE A 511 -36.02 43.77 13.63
C ILE A 511 -36.48 45.06 14.32
N SER A 512 -36.37 45.10 15.64
CA SER A 512 -36.56 46.30 16.45
C SER A 512 -35.37 46.47 17.39
N PRO A 513 -34.57 47.54 17.27
CA PRO A 513 -33.47 47.81 18.20
C PRO A 513 -33.98 47.95 19.64
N VAL A 514 -33.15 47.58 20.61
CA VAL A 514 -33.49 47.71 22.04
C VAL A 514 -33.77 49.19 22.35
N GLY A 515 -34.89 49.45 23.02
CA GLY A 515 -35.34 50.82 23.35
C GLY A 515 -35.95 51.61 22.20
N SER A 516 -36.18 50.99 21.02
CA SER A 516 -36.81 51.62 19.86
C SER A 516 -38.16 50.96 19.52
N THR A 517 -39.15 51.77 19.15
CA THR A 517 -40.42 51.29 18.56
C THR A 517 -40.38 51.21 17.04
N LYS A 518 -39.30 51.68 16.40
CA LYS A 518 -39.12 51.61 14.95
C LYS A 518 -38.72 50.21 14.53
N THR A 519 -39.44 49.64 13.57
CA THR A 519 -39.08 48.39 12.90
C THR A 519 -38.17 48.68 11.71
N ILE A 520 -37.22 47.77 11.47
CA ILE A 520 -36.27 47.84 10.36
C ILE A 520 -36.43 46.56 9.54
N PRO A 521 -36.79 46.61 8.24
CA PRO A 521 -36.87 45.43 7.40
C PRO A 521 -35.48 44.85 7.15
N VAL A 522 -35.36 43.52 7.22
CA VAL A 522 -34.12 42.78 7.01
C VAL A 522 -34.35 41.55 6.13
N SER A 523 -33.47 41.34 5.16
CA SER A 523 -33.44 40.16 4.31
C SER A 523 -32.18 39.38 4.62
N ILE A 524 -32.30 38.31 5.42
CA ILE A 524 -31.15 37.51 5.86
C ILE A 524 -31.40 36.04 5.57
N ARG A 525 -30.35 35.32 5.21
CA ARG A 525 -30.32 33.86 5.30
C ARG A 525 -29.85 33.46 6.70
N VAL A 526 -30.50 32.47 7.33
CA VAL A 526 -30.09 32.00 8.66
C VAL A 526 -29.47 30.62 8.55
N ILE A 527 -28.24 30.49 9.03
CA ILE A 527 -27.60 29.20 9.28
C ILE A 527 -27.41 29.08 10.79
N SER A 528 -27.71 27.93 11.37
CA SER A 528 -27.56 27.71 12.81
C SER A 528 -26.77 26.44 13.09
N ALA A 529 -26.01 26.43 14.17
CA ALA A 529 -25.23 25.26 14.59
C ALA A 529 -25.43 24.93 16.06
N THR A 530 -25.38 23.65 16.41
CA THR A 530 -25.45 23.20 17.81
C THR A 530 -24.79 21.83 18.00
N ASN A 531 -24.30 21.59 19.20
CA ASN A 531 -23.89 20.26 19.70
C ASN A 531 -24.95 19.59 20.59
N LYS A 532 -25.96 20.34 21.06
CA LYS A 532 -27.04 19.80 21.90
C LYS A 532 -28.08 19.04 21.08
N ASN A 533 -28.71 18.07 21.72
CA ASN A 533 -29.91 17.45 21.18
C ASN A 533 -31.12 18.36 21.40
N LEU A 534 -31.48 19.16 20.37
CA LEU A 534 -32.60 20.11 20.46
C LEU A 534 -33.94 19.43 20.75
N GLN A 535 -34.13 18.16 20.36
CA GLN A 535 -35.38 17.43 20.68
C GLN A 535 -35.53 17.22 22.19
N ASP A 536 -34.43 16.95 22.89
CA ASP A 536 -34.44 16.79 24.34
C ASP A 536 -34.54 18.16 25.05
N SER A 537 -33.93 19.20 24.49
CA SER A 537 -34.11 20.58 24.95
C SER A 537 -35.56 21.07 24.79
N ILE A 538 -36.30 20.61 23.78
CA ILE A 538 -37.74 20.91 23.63
C ILE A 538 -38.54 20.22 24.74
N LYS A 539 -38.26 18.93 25.02
CA LYS A 539 -38.96 18.18 26.08
C LYS A 539 -38.73 18.77 27.48
N SER A 540 -37.55 19.31 27.73
CA SER A 540 -37.18 19.96 28.99
C SER A 540 -37.63 21.43 29.09
N GLY A 541 -38.19 21.99 28.01
CA GLY A 541 -38.66 23.38 27.97
C GLY A 541 -37.56 24.43 27.79
N GLU A 542 -36.32 24.01 27.53
CA GLU A 542 -35.16 24.88 27.31
C GLU A 542 -35.09 25.43 25.87
N PHE A 543 -35.77 24.77 24.92
CA PHE A 543 -35.81 25.20 23.53
C PHE A 543 -37.23 25.19 22.97
N ARG A 544 -37.59 26.23 22.20
CA ARG A 544 -38.95 26.33 21.66
C ARG A 544 -39.14 25.45 20.42
N GLN A 545 -40.22 24.68 20.43
CA GLN A 545 -40.58 23.79 19.33
C GLN A 545 -40.88 24.53 18.01
N ASP A 546 -41.52 25.70 18.09
CA ASP A 546 -41.84 26.53 16.92
C ASP A 546 -40.59 27.08 16.22
N LEU A 547 -39.58 27.51 16.99
CA LEU A 547 -38.28 27.93 16.47
C LEU A 547 -37.53 26.76 15.84
N PHE A 548 -37.53 25.58 16.47
CA PHE A 548 -36.87 24.40 15.93
C PHE A 548 -37.33 24.09 14.50
N PHE A 549 -38.64 24.05 14.25
CA PHE A 549 -39.15 23.75 12.90
C PHE A 549 -38.82 24.82 11.86
N ARG A 550 -38.61 26.08 12.26
CA ARG A 550 -38.21 27.16 11.35
C ARG A 550 -36.72 27.16 11.03
N LEU A 551 -35.89 26.69 11.95
CA LEU A 551 -34.45 26.54 11.74
C LEU A 551 -34.11 25.25 10.99
N ASN A 552 -34.80 24.16 11.32
CA ASN A 552 -34.54 22.82 10.82
C ASN A 552 -35.27 22.53 9.49
N VAL A 553 -35.06 23.38 8.48
CA VAL A 553 -35.58 23.13 7.11
C VAL A 553 -34.69 22.11 6.39
N ILE A 554 -33.37 22.30 6.46
CA ILE A 554 -32.38 21.29 6.09
C ILE A 554 -31.48 21.03 7.30
N ASN A 555 -31.25 19.76 7.64
CA ASN A 555 -30.35 19.35 8.70
C ASN A 555 -29.08 18.74 8.11
N ILE A 556 -27.92 19.30 8.45
CA ILE A 556 -26.61 18.72 8.11
C ILE A 556 -26.00 18.20 9.41
N LYS A 557 -25.94 16.86 9.54
CA LYS A 557 -25.36 16.20 10.70
C LYS A 557 -23.89 15.86 10.43
N ILE A 558 -22.97 16.58 11.08
CA ILE A 558 -21.54 16.30 10.99
C ILE A 558 -21.18 15.16 11.96
N PRO A 559 -20.59 14.05 11.47
CA PRO A 559 -20.19 12.93 12.32
C PRO A 559 -19.03 13.30 13.26
N ALA A 560 -18.90 12.56 14.37
CA ALA A 560 -17.74 12.68 15.24
C ALA A 560 -16.49 12.14 14.53
N LEU A 561 -15.31 12.65 14.86
CA LEU A 561 -14.06 12.21 14.23
C LEU A 561 -13.81 10.70 14.43
N LYS A 562 -14.17 10.17 15.61
CA LYS A 562 -14.09 8.73 15.91
C LYS A 562 -14.93 7.84 14.99
N ASP A 563 -15.99 8.39 14.39
CA ASP A 563 -16.90 7.67 13.50
C ASP A 563 -16.44 7.78 12.04
N ARG A 564 -15.48 8.68 11.73
CA ARG A 564 -14.88 8.89 10.40
C ARG A 564 -13.36 8.79 10.42
N LYS A 565 -12.82 7.70 10.98
CA LYS A 565 -11.37 7.51 11.17
C LYS A 565 -10.55 7.58 9.88
N ILE A 566 -11.15 7.25 8.73
CA ILE A 566 -10.50 7.32 7.42
C ILE A 566 -10.10 8.75 7.03
N ASP A 567 -10.69 9.77 7.65
CA ASP A 567 -10.38 11.18 7.42
C ASP A 567 -9.21 11.70 8.27
N ILE A 568 -8.82 10.97 9.33
CA ILE A 568 -7.74 11.38 10.25
C ILE A 568 -6.40 11.58 9.50
N PRO A 569 -5.95 10.68 8.60
CA PRO A 569 -4.75 10.91 7.80
C PRO A 569 -4.78 12.19 6.97
N LEU A 570 -5.92 12.48 6.34
CA LEU A 570 -6.10 13.66 5.50
C LEU A 570 -6.03 14.93 6.33
N LEU A 571 -6.71 14.93 7.48
CA LEU A 571 -6.69 16.04 8.45
C LEU A 571 -5.30 16.26 9.03
N ALA A 572 -4.62 15.20 9.46
CA ALA A 572 -3.29 15.29 10.04
C ALA A 572 -2.28 15.89 9.04
N ASN A 573 -2.33 15.46 7.78
CA ASN A 573 -1.51 16.03 6.70
C ASN A 573 -1.82 17.50 6.43
N HIS A 574 -3.11 17.86 6.40
CA HIS A 574 -3.52 19.25 6.26
C HIS A 574 -2.94 20.12 7.38
N PHE A 575 -3.01 19.66 8.63
CA PHE A 575 -2.46 20.37 9.78
C PHE A 575 -0.93 20.46 9.74
N VAL A 576 -0.24 19.40 9.32
CA VAL A 576 1.22 19.44 9.10
C VAL A 576 1.59 20.56 8.12
N ARG A 577 0.90 20.67 6.98
CA ARG A 577 1.12 21.75 6.02
C ARG A 577 0.83 23.13 6.61
N LYS A 578 -0.31 23.27 7.30
CA LYS A 578 -0.75 24.52 7.93
C LYS A 578 0.31 25.02 8.93
N PHE A 579 0.80 24.14 9.78
CA PHE A 579 1.72 24.50 10.85
C PHE A 579 3.19 24.58 10.41
N ASN A 580 3.62 23.82 9.39
CA ASN A 580 4.91 24.06 8.75
C ASN A 580 5.01 25.49 8.22
N LYS A 581 3.97 25.97 7.52
CA LYS A 581 3.89 27.36 7.05
C LYS A 581 3.87 28.37 8.21
N LYS A 582 3.07 28.11 9.25
CA LYS A 582 2.93 29.00 10.42
C LYS A 582 4.23 29.13 11.22
N PHE A 583 4.95 28.04 11.44
CA PHE A 583 6.14 28.00 12.30
C PHE A 583 7.46 27.99 11.54
N ASN A 584 7.43 28.07 10.21
CA ASN A 584 8.60 27.97 9.33
C ASN A 584 9.44 26.72 9.62
N LYS A 585 8.77 25.56 9.76
CA LYS A 585 9.39 24.24 9.94
C LYS A 585 9.33 23.43 8.65
N ASN A 586 10.19 22.41 8.55
CA ASN A 586 10.28 21.50 7.41
C ASN A 586 9.93 20.06 7.81
N ILE A 587 8.79 19.86 8.48
CA ILE A 587 8.30 18.51 8.80
C ILE A 587 7.79 17.86 7.51
N LYS A 588 8.41 16.78 7.08
CA LYS A 588 8.05 16.02 5.87
C LYS A 588 6.80 15.16 6.06
N GLY A 589 6.48 14.78 7.30
CA GLY A 589 5.18 14.20 7.66
C GLY A 589 5.21 13.40 8.97
N ILE A 590 4.24 12.51 9.12
CA ILE A 590 4.04 11.66 10.31
C ILE A 590 4.48 10.24 9.97
N SER A 591 5.20 9.57 10.88
CA SER A 591 5.59 8.17 10.72
C SER A 591 4.36 7.24 10.76
N ALA A 592 4.42 6.09 10.08
CA ALA A 592 3.26 5.22 9.90
C ALA A 592 2.71 4.65 11.23
N ASP A 593 3.60 4.26 12.14
CA ASP A 593 3.29 3.84 13.50
C ASP A 593 2.61 4.94 14.33
N SER A 594 3.08 6.19 14.23
CA SER A 594 2.46 7.36 14.87
C SER A 594 1.06 7.62 14.34
N LEU A 595 0.88 7.52 13.02
CA LEU A 595 -0.42 7.76 12.40
C LEU A 595 -1.43 6.68 12.81
N ASN A 596 -1.01 5.41 12.85
CA ASN A 596 -1.84 4.32 13.37
C ASN A 596 -2.24 4.57 14.83
N TYR A 597 -1.30 5.02 15.67
CA TYR A 597 -1.57 5.37 17.06
C TYR A 597 -2.64 6.47 17.17
N ILE A 598 -2.46 7.58 16.45
CA ILE A 598 -3.41 8.70 16.38
C ILE A 598 -4.78 8.24 15.87
N MET A 599 -4.86 7.34 14.89
CA MET A 599 -6.12 6.81 14.36
C MET A 599 -6.88 5.92 15.35
N MET A 600 -6.19 5.30 16.31
CA MET A 600 -6.81 4.47 17.35
C MET A 600 -7.40 5.28 18.50
N LEU A 601 -7.02 6.55 18.66
CA LEU A 601 -7.52 7.42 19.72
C LEU A 601 -9.00 7.80 19.53
N SER A 602 -9.66 8.14 20.64
CA SER A 602 -11.10 8.45 20.67
C SER A 602 -11.45 9.87 20.21
N TRP A 603 -10.50 10.80 20.23
CA TRP A 603 -10.66 12.21 19.85
C TRP A 603 -11.95 12.85 20.40
N GLU A 604 -12.07 12.93 21.73
CA GLU A 604 -13.24 13.50 22.41
C GLU A 604 -13.50 14.96 21.99
N GLY A 605 -12.44 15.75 21.75
CA GLY A 605 -12.49 17.11 21.20
C GLY A 605 -12.53 17.17 19.66
N ASN A 606 -12.72 16.03 19.00
CA ASN A 606 -12.85 15.87 17.55
C ASN A 606 -11.67 16.48 16.76
N VAL A 607 -11.95 17.13 15.64
CA VAL A 607 -10.95 17.69 14.72
C VAL A 607 -10.09 18.75 15.40
N ARG A 608 -10.68 19.54 16.32
CA ARG A 608 -9.96 20.55 17.09
C ARG A 608 -8.89 19.95 18.00
N GLU A 609 -9.18 18.81 18.62
CA GLU A 609 -8.19 18.10 19.43
C GLU A 609 -7.06 17.57 18.56
N LEU A 610 -7.39 16.92 17.44
CA LEU A 610 -6.39 16.46 16.47
C LEU A 610 -5.50 17.60 15.97
N GLU A 611 -6.08 18.74 15.61
CA GLU A 611 -5.35 19.94 15.20
C GLU A 611 -4.34 20.38 16.27
N ASN A 612 -4.78 20.48 17.53
CA ASN A 612 -3.93 20.89 18.65
C ASN A 612 -2.79 19.89 18.91
N VAL A 613 -3.08 18.59 18.83
CA VAL A 613 -2.07 17.53 19.02
C VAL A 613 -1.00 17.60 17.92
N ILE A 614 -1.40 17.77 16.66
CA ILE A 614 -0.46 17.92 15.55
C ILE A 614 0.33 19.23 15.68
N GLU A 615 -0.30 20.35 16.07
CA GLU A 615 0.39 21.62 16.33
C GLU A 615 1.51 21.45 17.38
N LYS A 616 1.18 20.81 18.51
CA LYS A 616 2.12 20.55 19.60
C LYS A 616 3.24 19.60 19.17
N ALA A 617 2.92 18.52 18.45
CA ALA A 617 3.93 17.61 17.92
C ALA A 617 4.92 18.31 16.99
N ILE A 618 4.45 19.20 16.12
CA ILE A 618 5.31 19.99 15.22
C ILE A 618 6.20 20.94 16.00
N LEU A 619 5.67 21.62 17.03
CA LEU A 619 6.47 22.52 17.86
C LEU A 619 7.60 21.78 18.60
N LEU A 620 7.30 20.60 19.15
CA LEU A 620 8.24 19.78 19.92
C LEU A 620 9.21 18.98 19.04
N CYS A 621 8.86 18.71 17.78
CA CYS A 621 9.72 17.94 16.89
C CYS A 621 10.99 18.70 16.51
N GLY A 622 12.15 18.09 16.79
CA GLY A 622 13.48 18.57 16.36
C GLY A 622 13.99 17.92 15.06
N GLN A 623 13.22 16.99 14.48
CA GLN A 623 13.57 16.24 13.27
C GLN A 623 12.61 16.62 12.11
N GLU A 624 12.79 16.00 10.95
CA GLU A 624 11.90 16.22 9.79
C GLU A 624 10.61 15.37 9.85
N VAL A 625 10.37 14.64 10.94
CA VAL A 625 9.34 13.58 11.04
C VAL A 625 8.68 13.58 12.40
N LEU A 626 7.37 13.40 12.45
CA LEU A 626 6.66 13.18 13.71
C LEU A 626 6.60 11.68 14.04
N HIS A 627 7.37 11.27 15.06
CA HIS A 627 7.43 9.90 15.58
C HIS A 627 6.56 9.70 16.84
N ILE A 628 6.37 8.45 17.24
CA ILE A 628 5.32 8.02 18.16
C ILE A 628 5.51 8.59 19.57
N GLU A 629 6.74 8.87 19.96
CA GLU A 629 7.11 9.50 21.23
C GLU A 629 6.48 10.89 21.38
N LEU A 630 6.25 11.60 20.27
CA LEU A 630 5.58 12.89 20.29
C LEU A 630 4.08 12.80 20.56
N PHE A 631 3.47 11.62 20.39
CA PHE A 631 2.02 11.45 20.52
C PHE A 631 1.62 10.69 21.77
N THR A 632 2.50 9.80 22.25
CA THR A 632 2.29 9.01 23.48
C THR A 632 2.19 9.87 24.73
N ASP A 633 3.06 10.88 24.87
CA ASP A 633 3.00 11.85 25.98
C ASP A 633 1.83 12.85 25.86
N ILE A 634 1.24 13.00 24.67
CA ILE A 634 0.16 13.96 24.42
C ILE A 634 -1.23 13.32 24.58
N ALA A 635 -1.36 12.02 24.31
CA ALA A 635 -2.62 11.28 24.39
C ALA A 635 -2.84 10.57 25.74
N ASP A 636 -1.79 10.32 26.53
CA ASP A 636 -1.95 9.92 27.92
C ASP A 636 -2.48 11.12 28.72
N LYS A 637 -3.74 11.04 29.16
CA LYS A 637 -4.42 11.96 30.11
C LYS A 637 -3.70 12.08 31.48
N LYS A 638 -2.43 11.65 31.61
CA LYS A 638 -1.57 11.75 32.79
C LYS A 638 -0.55 12.90 32.73
N THR A 639 -0.35 13.54 31.58
CA THR A 639 0.59 14.68 31.44
C THR A 639 -0.04 16.06 31.59
N ASP A 640 -1.27 16.16 32.13
CA ASP A 640 -1.84 17.45 32.55
C ASP A 640 -1.03 18.15 33.67
N ASN A 641 -0.06 17.46 34.29
CA ASN A 641 0.65 17.97 35.47
C ASN A 641 2.03 18.61 35.25
N ILE A 642 2.53 18.81 34.02
CA ILE A 642 3.85 19.45 33.81
C ILE A 642 3.75 20.99 33.75
N PHE A 643 2.59 21.55 33.36
CA PHE A 643 2.46 22.98 33.04
C PHE A 643 1.50 23.78 33.93
N GLU A 644 0.87 23.20 34.95
CA GLU A 644 -0.17 23.89 35.73
C GLU A 644 0.31 25.07 36.59
N LYS A 645 1.62 25.26 36.80
CA LYS A 645 2.13 26.44 37.53
C LYS A 645 3.38 27.02 36.88
N ILE A 646 3.19 27.72 35.77
CA ILE A 646 4.23 28.60 35.21
C ILE A 646 4.36 29.82 36.14
N PRO A 647 5.53 30.04 36.79
CA PRO A 647 5.71 31.17 37.69
C PRO A 647 5.67 32.50 36.91
N LEU A 648 4.93 33.48 37.42
CA LEU A 648 4.79 34.79 36.77
C LEU A 648 6.06 35.65 36.88
N LYS A 649 6.98 35.32 37.79
CA LYS A 649 8.27 36.01 37.93
C LYS A 649 9.34 35.38 37.05
N TRP A 650 10.06 36.21 36.28
CA TRP A 650 11.09 35.76 35.33
C TRP A 650 12.21 34.91 35.95
N SER A 651 12.64 35.23 37.18
CA SER A 651 13.66 34.44 37.90
C SER A 651 13.18 33.02 38.23
N GLU A 652 11.92 32.89 38.62
CA GLU A 652 11.28 31.61 38.96
C GLU A 652 10.93 30.83 37.69
N TYR A 653 10.45 31.49 36.63
CA TYR A 653 10.26 30.91 35.30
C TYR A 653 11.58 30.36 34.75
N LYS A 654 12.68 31.11 34.85
CA LYS A 654 14.01 30.66 34.38
C LYS A 654 14.47 29.43 35.16
N SER A 655 14.26 29.39 36.48
CA SER A 655 14.56 28.21 37.28
C SER A 655 13.66 27.02 36.95
N HIS A 656 12.37 27.25 36.72
CA HIS A 656 11.39 26.21 36.38
C HIS A 656 11.66 25.61 34.99
N LYS A 657 11.93 26.47 34.00
CA LYS A 657 12.39 26.10 32.65
C LYS A 657 13.66 25.26 32.72
N ASN A 658 14.66 25.69 33.49
CA ASN A 658 15.92 24.94 33.62
C ASN A 658 15.70 23.57 34.29
N LYS A 659 14.79 23.44 35.26
CA LYS A 659 14.44 22.14 35.87
C LYS A 659 13.76 21.19 34.88
N ILE A 660 12.89 21.70 34.00
CA ILE A 660 12.24 20.89 32.96
C ILE A 660 13.27 20.43 31.93
N ILE A 661 14.15 21.33 31.49
CA ILE A 661 15.25 21.01 30.56
C ILE A 661 16.19 19.98 31.20
N ASP A 662 16.61 20.18 32.45
CA ASP A 662 17.50 19.23 33.15
C ASP A 662 16.84 17.84 33.31
N LYS A 663 15.51 17.75 33.51
CA LYS A 663 14.78 16.46 33.55
C LYS A 663 14.73 15.77 32.18
N LEU A 664 14.51 16.54 31.12
CA LEU A 664 14.53 16.06 29.74
C LEU A 664 15.92 15.54 29.35
N ASP A 665 16.96 16.32 29.64
CA ASP A 665 18.35 15.94 29.38
C ASP A 665 18.74 14.67 30.16
N ALA A 666 18.28 14.54 31.41
CA ALA A 666 18.54 13.36 32.24
C ALA A 666 17.80 12.10 31.73
N ALA A 667 16.55 12.25 31.26
CA ALA A 667 15.79 11.16 30.67
C ALA A 667 16.46 10.68 29.37
N TYR A 668 16.85 11.62 28.50
CA TYR A 668 17.57 11.34 27.27
C TYR A 668 18.87 10.56 27.53
N VAL A 669 19.71 11.03 28.47
CA VAL A 669 20.99 10.36 28.77
C VAL A 669 20.79 8.96 29.36
N LYS A 670 19.77 8.74 30.19
CA LYS A 670 19.45 7.40 30.71
C LYS A 670 19.02 6.45 29.61
N GLN A 671 18.15 6.91 28.71
CA GLN A 671 17.68 6.10 27.59
C GLN A 671 18.83 5.77 26.62
N LEU A 672 19.69 6.75 26.35
CA LEU A 672 20.89 6.59 25.52
C LEU A 672 21.92 5.62 26.12
N LEU A 673 22.04 5.55 27.45
CA LEU A 673 22.91 4.58 28.12
C LEU A 673 22.28 3.18 28.14
N SER A 674 20.96 3.10 28.38
CA SER A 674 20.25 1.81 28.36
C SER A 674 20.26 1.12 27.00
N SER A 675 20.36 1.88 25.89
CA SER A 675 20.41 1.31 24.54
C SER A 675 21.79 0.76 24.15
N VAL A 676 22.81 0.96 25.00
CA VAL A 676 24.19 0.50 24.78
C VAL A 676 24.78 -0.18 26.02
N ASP A 677 23.94 -0.82 26.84
CA ASP A 677 24.33 -1.52 28.08
C ASP A 677 25.26 -0.69 28.98
N ASP A 678 24.90 0.58 29.20
CA ASP A 678 25.63 1.57 30.02
C ASP A 678 27.06 1.89 29.52
N ASN A 679 27.39 1.56 28.28
CA ASN A 679 28.67 1.90 27.66
C ASN A 679 28.74 3.39 27.29
N VAL A 680 29.28 4.21 28.19
CA VAL A 680 29.42 5.68 28.02
C VAL A 680 30.19 6.06 26.75
N ARG A 681 31.15 5.25 26.29
CA ARG A 681 31.90 5.52 25.06
C ARG A 681 31.02 5.38 23.82
N GLU A 682 30.15 4.39 23.82
CA GLU A 682 29.23 4.08 22.73
C GLU A 682 28.02 5.03 22.75
N ALA A 683 27.49 5.34 23.93
CA ALA A 683 26.48 6.38 24.14
C ALA A 683 26.96 7.74 23.65
N SER A 684 28.20 8.13 23.95
CA SER A 684 28.85 9.36 23.46
C SER A 684 28.89 9.42 21.93
N LYS A 685 29.20 8.29 21.28
CA LYS A 685 29.26 8.21 19.82
C LYS A 685 27.86 8.24 19.18
N ASN A 686 26.89 7.54 19.78
CA ASN A 686 25.53 7.42 19.25
C ASN A 686 24.70 8.69 19.49
N GLY A 687 24.89 9.35 20.62
CA GLY A 687 24.18 10.59 20.98
C GLY A 687 24.89 11.87 20.55
N GLY A 688 26.10 11.79 19.97
CA GLY A 688 26.87 12.97 19.55
C GLY A 688 27.31 13.88 20.71
N LEU A 689 27.33 13.37 21.94
CA LEU A 689 27.73 14.10 23.14
C LEU A 689 29.15 13.76 23.54
N GLU A 690 29.91 14.72 24.06
CA GLU A 690 31.19 14.40 24.68
C GLU A 690 30.96 13.60 25.96
N ARG A 691 31.86 12.66 26.28
CA ARG A 691 31.75 11.85 27.51
C ARG A 691 31.64 12.72 28.77
N ALA A 692 32.34 13.85 28.80
CA ALA A 692 32.27 14.82 29.89
C ALA A 692 30.87 15.43 30.07
N GLN A 693 30.14 15.65 28.97
CA GLN A 693 28.76 16.15 29.00
C GLN A 693 27.79 15.09 29.54
N ILE A 694 27.94 13.84 29.12
CA ILE A 694 27.15 12.71 29.65
C ILE A 694 27.33 12.60 31.17
N TYR A 695 28.57 12.62 31.67
CA TYR A 695 28.82 12.59 33.11
C TYR A 695 28.27 13.83 33.84
N ARG A 696 28.32 15.00 33.23
CA ARG A 696 27.77 16.24 33.81
C ARG A 696 26.24 16.17 33.95
N LEU A 697 25.55 15.62 32.94
CA LEU A 697 24.11 15.44 32.95
C LEU A 697 23.67 14.36 33.96
N LEU A 698 24.40 13.26 34.06
CA LEU A 698 24.20 12.24 35.11
C LEU A 698 24.42 12.80 36.53
N LYS A 699 25.43 13.66 36.72
CA LYS A 699 25.73 14.28 38.01
C LYS A 699 24.68 15.32 38.42
N LYS A 700 24.14 16.07 37.45
CA LYS A 700 23.01 17.00 37.66
C LYS A 700 21.73 16.28 38.06
N ASP A 701 21.41 15.15 37.43
CA ASP A 701 20.26 14.32 37.80
C ASP A 701 20.36 13.80 39.24
N LYS A 702 21.55 13.36 39.66
CA LYS A 702 21.80 12.92 41.05
C LYS A 702 21.74 14.05 42.09
N ALA A 703 22.00 15.30 41.70
CA ALA A 703 21.93 16.46 42.61
C ALA A 703 20.50 17.06 42.70
N ASN A 704 19.62 16.70 41.77
CA ASN A 704 18.22 17.14 41.71
C ASN A 704 17.23 16.10 42.30
N LYS A 705 17.72 14.90 42.66
CA LYS A 705 17.05 13.93 43.54
C LYS A 705 17.38 14.25 44.99
#